data_AF-W2PDC3-F1
#
_entry.id   AF-W2PDC3-F1
#
_cell.length_a   1.000
_cell.length_b   1.000
_cell.length_c   1.000
_cell.angle_alpha   90.00
_cell.angle_beta   90.00
_cell.angle_gamma   90.00
#
_symmetry.space_group_name_H-M   'P 1'
#
loop_
_entity.id
_entity.type
_entity.pdbx_description
1 polymer ?
#
loop_
_entity_poly.entity_id
_entity_poly.type
_entity_poly.pdbx_seq_one_letter_code
_entity_poly.pdbx_strand_id
1 'polypeptide(L)'
;MHFNLKSTFNTLHGILPLLMSVSFRILPDLQFRRSSFSLQVTNDEFTQDVRSVAYVMVELLTGLRVHGSLMEKSNLLSKVATDCLEHQFLSAVLALKPLKELLAHPYFSTVNPTYNQVSETTPEQRYIVGILTNQELTKCQIMTRQYLQQIREWKAHFEKKYRRKPQPVDHPAGIVRLQGRCQALKERMEELNNRLPSSHGSVYQLIEENDALTIDTLDIAGSPVASEAMGSQEGMLLRCTTEATDSSGTIEEIMIEPRVAMSNVFIDPTGAHVLISMENGSNFYLHTGSTRPKKIMKAQALQFTSVAWDRQSGSPEASEPILIGTDSGAVFEAEFDGGKEKSFKKVYQISNQGPIAGIGFEHWKLPSGDLRYYVMLTTSASGKRPTRMFQFIGGGSGGLETMFNEYTSPDKLRFQELPGDITTAELRFYAKQERERAKGFGVLTGEGVYHGDFVFGLSSTMENVTTGTGLLAYPGKPDKSSGSRGSWTPPISMAVTQYHVILLYTRHVQVVSKLSGVVVMEETFDSRVGNVHGITVDDTFNTVWIHSNRRILEVMIADEDRNVWKLFLSKAVMGNGDDRDFEQALGVCRNGWERQRVLTAQADKLFDKGEYDRAAVIYAKTTRSFEEVALKFLEKETRDSLLLFLLQKLKSLGGDEKTQKTVLCSWIVELFLDKFNVLKGSAQDVDAHANLLFEFKQFLQDQKSHLDPATTFNLISSHGRPDELVFYATLIEDYEKVITYHVDRGEYGAAIELLRSVETSKVEELWYKYSPELIIHKPKEVYEAWLEAATLNPTRLIPSIVRHVHQKSGVGGNPTSNTTKNRSVLDMAIRFLKFAIKQGNRDPTIHNYLLFLLAKHPDERLLISFLRKKHNGKHLFDIAFALRLCTQNEKNRACIYIYSAMGLYQDAVEKALQVDVKIAKEMASMPEDDETRKKLWTLIAKHTIDAGGEIKDAMNILKEIWDACMFNPFDQDLDQVMRECGRAMNSCLRDGGTAGYWHPIREAD
;
A
#
# COMPACT_ATOMS: atom_id res chain seq x y z
N MET A 1 -7.06 -26.86 0.70
CA MET A 1 -6.05 -26.73 -0.36
C MET A 1 -5.79 -28.12 -0.95
N HIS A 2 -6.60 -28.53 -1.93
CA HIS A 2 -6.33 -29.73 -2.74
C HIS A 2 -5.39 -29.32 -3.87
N PHE A 3 -4.09 -29.43 -3.66
CA PHE A 3 -3.11 -29.41 -4.74
C PHE A 3 -3.17 -30.76 -5.48
N ASN A 4 -3.08 -30.69 -6.80
CA ASN A 4 -3.32 -31.77 -7.75
C ASN A 4 -2.20 -32.84 -7.71
N LEU A 5 -2.13 -33.60 -6.61
CA LEU A 5 -1.13 -34.66 -6.35
C LEU A 5 -1.09 -35.74 -7.44
N LYS A 6 -2.20 -35.98 -8.16
CA LYS A 6 -2.31 -37.04 -9.18
C LYS A 6 -1.50 -36.72 -10.46
N SER A 7 -1.35 -35.44 -10.78
CA SER A 7 -0.54 -34.98 -11.93
C SER A 7 0.95 -35.13 -11.63
N THR A 8 1.39 -34.70 -10.45
CA THR A 8 2.79 -34.83 -10.02
C THR A 8 3.20 -36.30 -9.87
N PHE A 9 2.28 -37.15 -9.40
CA PHE A 9 2.50 -38.59 -9.23
C PHE A 9 2.75 -39.30 -10.56
N ASN A 10 1.99 -38.99 -11.62
CA ASN A 10 2.18 -39.57 -12.95
C ASN A 10 3.49 -39.12 -13.62
N THR A 11 3.91 -37.86 -13.43
CA THR A 11 5.17 -37.35 -13.98
C THR A 11 6.38 -37.97 -13.29
N LEU A 12 6.32 -38.20 -11.97
CA LEU A 12 7.41 -38.80 -11.19
C LEU A 12 7.50 -40.32 -11.33
N HIS A 13 6.38 -41.02 -11.59
CA HIS A 13 6.36 -42.47 -11.87
C HIS A 13 7.19 -42.86 -13.11
N GLY A 14 7.39 -41.92 -14.05
CA GLY A 14 8.26 -42.08 -15.22
C GLY A 14 9.74 -41.73 -14.97
N ILE A 15 10.06 -40.95 -13.95
CA ILE A 15 11.41 -40.41 -13.69
C ILE A 15 12.21 -41.31 -12.74
N LEU A 16 11.56 -41.99 -11.80
CA LEU A 16 12.22 -42.91 -10.85
C LEU A 16 13.02 -44.05 -11.52
N PRO A 17 12.52 -44.72 -12.59
CA PRO A 17 13.29 -45.72 -13.32
C PRO A 17 14.53 -45.14 -14.02
N LEU A 18 14.45 -43.90 -14.51
CA LEU A 18 15.56 -43.17 -15.13
C LEU A 18 16.65 -42.82 -14.11
N LEU A 19 16.27 -42.34 -12.92
CA LEU A 19 17.20 -42.03 -11.83
C LEU A 19 17.93 -43.28 -11.30
N MET A 20 17.23 -44.43 -11.19
CA MET A 20 17.85 -45.69 -10.80
C MET A 20 18.76 -46.28 -11.89
N SER A 21 18.39 -46.16 -13.17
CA SER A 21 19.23 -46.55 -14.32
C SER A 21 20.54 -45.75 -14.40
N VAL A 22 20.46 -44.43 -14.19
CA VAL A 22 21.61 -43.51 -14.23
C VAL A 22 22.54 -43.71 -13.03
N SER A 23 22.01 -43.89 -11.82
CA SER A 23 22.84 -44.07 -10.61
C SER A 23 23.65 -45.37 -10.62
N PHE A 24 23.11 -46.45 -11.23
CA PHE A 24 23.78 -47.76 -11.25
C PHE A 24 24.70 -48.00 -12.47
N ARG A 25 24.57 -47.26 -13.57
CA ARG A 25 25.52 -47.32 -14.71
C ARG A 25 26.85 -46.60 -14.45
N ILE A 26 26.94 -45.75 -13.44
CA ILE A 26 28.16 -45.00 -13.07
C ILE A 26 29.22 -45.93 -12.42
N LEU A 27 28.85 -47.11 -11.95
CA LEU A 27 29.70 -47.95 -11.09
C LEU A 27 30.55 -49.06 -11.76
N PRO A 28 30.35 -49.49 -13.04
CA PRO A 28 31.25 -50.46 -13.66
C PRO A 28 32.54 -49.87 -14.27
N ASP A 29 32.55 -48.59 -14.66
CA ASP A 29 33.66 -47.99 -15.43
C ASP A 29 34.82 -47.44 -14.57
N LEU A 30 34.73 -47.55 -13.25
CA LEU A 30 35.84 -47.26 -12.33
C LEU A 30 36.82 -48.46 -12.23
N GLN A 31 37.33 -48.92 -13.37
CA GLN A 31 38.57 -49.68 -13.42
C GLN A 31 39.59 -48.90 -14.26
N PHE A 32 40.50 -48.16 -13.63
CA PHE A 32 41.93 -48.45 -13.77
C PHE A 32 42.86 -47.59 -12.89
N ARG A 33 43.84 -48.33 -12.34
CA ARG A 33 45.24 -47.96 -12.05
C ARG A 33 45.56 -47.08 -10.83
N ARG A 34 45.82 -47.83 -9.76
CA ARG A 34 46.57 -47.51 -8.54
C ARG A 34 47.93 -46.85 -8.82
N SER A 35 48.28 -45.86 -7.98
CA SER A 35 49.49 -45.98 -7.15
C SER A 35 49.23 -45.45 -5.74
N SER A 36 49.52 -46.33 -4.76
CA SER A 36 49.66 -46.11 -3.31
C SER A 36 48.56 -45.33 -2.57
N PHE A 37 47.52 -46.03 -2.12
CA PHE A 37 47.11 -46.13 -0.69
C PHE A 37 45.93 -47.12 -0.63
N SER A 38 46.09 -48.20 0.12
CA SER A 38 45.06 -49.23 0.29
C SER A 38 43.97 -48.75 1.24
N LEU A 39 42.81 -48.34 0.73
CA LEU A 39 41.57 -48.36 1.48
C LEU A 39 40.66 -49.43 0.89
N GLN A 40 40.34 -50.46 1.69
CA GLN A 40 39.32 -51.45 1.35
C GLN A 40 37.94 -50.78 1.50
N VAL A 41 37.23 -50.56 0.41
CA VAL A 41 35.81 -50.18 0.45
C VAL A 41 34.99 -51.47 0.62
N THR A 42 34.28 -51.60 1.74
CA THR A 42 33.37 -52.72 2.03
C THR A 42 31.98 -52.44 1.43
N ASN A 43 31.21 -53.51 1.17
CA ASN A 43 29.86 -53.51 0.57
C ASN A 43 28.81 -52.57 1.23
N ASP A 44 29.13 -51.89 2.34
CA ASP A 44 28.19 -51.06 3.08
C ASP A 44 27.84 -49.74 2.35
N GLU A 45 28.75 -49.13 1.59
CA GLU A 45 28.48 -47.86 0.89
C GLU A 45 27.40 -48.02 -0.20
N PHE A 46 27.41 -49.14 -0.93
CA PHE A 46 26.37 -49.47 -1.94
C PHE A 46 24.98 -49.69 -1.32
N THR A 47 24.89 -50.08 -0.03
CA THR A 47 23.61 -50.39 0.64
C THR A 47 22.87 -49.16 1.16
N GLN A 48 23.55 -48.02 1.27
CA GLN A 48 22.97 -46.77 1.82
C GLN A 48 22.12 -46.03 0.78
N ASP A 49 22.51 -46.08 -0.49
CA ASP A 49 21.83 -45.39 -1.61
C ASP A 49 20.53 -46.06 -2.08
N VAL A 50 20.37 -47.36 -1.84
CA VAL A 50 19.11 -48.06 -2.18
C VAL A 50 18.06 -47.83 -1.10
N ARG A 51 18.49 -47.66 0.16
CA ARG A 51 17.58 -47.38 1.30
C ARG A 51 17.04 -45.96 1.25
N SER A 52 17.83 -44.97 0.81
CA SER A 52 17.36 -43.60 0.63
C SER A 52 16.23 -43.51 -0.39
N VAL A 53 16.27 -44.33 -1.46
CA VAL A 53 15.15 -44.43 -2.41
C VAL A 53 13.91 -45.04 -1.77
N ALA A 54 14.07 -46.09 -0.95
CA ALA A 54 12.97 -46.67 -0.20
C ALA A 54 12.33 -45.66 0.78
N TYR A 55 13.12 -44.80 1.41
CA TYR A 55 12.63 -43.75 2.32
C TYR A 55 11.82 -42.71 1.57
N VAL A 56 12.37 -42.15 0.48
CA VAL A 56 11.67 -41.18 -0.37
C VAL A 56 10.38 -41.78 -0.94
N MET A 57 10.40 -43.05 -1.36
CA MET A 57 9.21 -43.73 -1.88
C MET A 57 8.10 -43.82 -0.82
N VAL A 58 8.43 -44.09 0.45
CA VAL A 58 7.42 -44.08 1.53
C VAL A 58 6.94 -42.68 1.86
N GLU A 59 7.83 -41.67 1.87
CA GLU A 59 7.41 -40.28 2.06
C GLU A 59 6.41 -39.85 1.00
N LEU A 60 6.61 -40.28 -0.25
CA LEU A 60 5.74 -39.97 -1.37
C LEU A 60 4.41 -40.74 -1.33
N LEU A 61 4.43 -42.01 -0.94
CA LEU A 61 3.21 -42.84 -0.89
C LEU A 61 2.30 -42.51 0.29
N THR A 62 2.88 -42.05 1.40
CA THR A 62 2.16 -41.85 2.66
C THR A 62 2.03 -40.37 3.06
N GLY A 63 2.83 -39.48 2.47
CA GLY A 63 2.93 -38.08 2.85
C GLY A 63 3.65 -37.82 4.18
N LEU A 64 4.19 -38.86 4.83
CA LEU A 64 4.89 -38.77 6.12
C LEU A 64 6.38 -38.53 5.89
N ARG A 65 7.03 -37.70 6.72
CA ARG A 65 8.51 -37.64 6.69
C ARG A 65 9.12 -38.86 7.37
N VAL A 66 10.07 -39.52 6.71
CA VAL A 66 10.77 -40.70 7.19
C VAL A 66 12.01 -40.25 7.96
N HIS A 67 11.94 -40.27 9.30
CA HIS A 67 13.08 -39.98 10.17
C HIS A 67 13.02 -40.80 11.47
N GLY A 68 14.16 -40.99 12.14
CA GLY A 68 14.21 -41.69 13.44
C GLY A 68 13.77 -43.15 13.35
N SER A 69 12.90 -43.60 14.24
CA SER A 69 12.40 -45.00 14.29
C SER A 69 11.63 -45.43 13.04
N LEU A 70 11.19 -44.48 12.22
CA LEU A 70 10.59 -44.75 10.91
C LEU A 70 11.63 -45.21 9.87
N MET A 71 12.93 -45.08 10.12
CA MET A 71 13.98 -45.61 9.22
C MET A 71 14.15 -47.13 9.33
N GLU A 72 13.52 -47.77 10.32
CA GLU A 72 13.55 -49.22 10.51
C GLU A 72 12.61 -49.93 9.52
N LYS A 73 13.13 -51.01 8.91
CA LYS A 73 12.46 -51.76 7.83
C LYS A 73 11.03 -52.20 8.17
N SER A 74 10.79 -52.69 9.38
CA SER A 74 9.47 -53.14 9.86
C SER A 74 8.46 -51.98 9.96
N ASN A 75 8.92 -50.82 10.40
CA ASN A 75 8.07 -49.64 10.58
C ASN A 75 7.74 -48.98 9.23
N LEU A 76 8.69 -48.92 8.28
CA LEU A 76 8.47 -48.41 6.92
C LEU A 76 7.38 -49.17 6.17
N LEU A 77 7.47 -50.49 6.14
CA LEU A 77 6.50 -51.32 5.41
C LEU A 77 5.10 -51.25 6.03
N SER A 78 4.99 -51.11 7.36
CA SER A 78 3.69 -51.02 8.06
C SER A 78 2.87 -49.77 7.68
N LYS A 79 3.49 -48.76 7.09
CA LYS A 79 2.83 -47.49 6.71
C LYS A 79 2.30 -47.47 5.28
N VAL A 80 2.68 -48.46 4.47
CA VAL A 80 2.22 -48.59 3.08
C VAL A 80 1.22 -49.72 3.01
N ALA A 81 0.08 -49.53 2.33
CA ALA A 81 -0.98 -50.53 2.21
C ALA A 81 -0.42 -51.86 1.68
N THR A 82 -0.72 -52.99 2.36
CA THR A 82 -0.09 -54.30 2.09
C THR A 82 -0.47 -54.90 0.73
N ASP A 83 -1.58 -54.45 0.15
CA ASP A 83 -2.18 -55.06 -1.03
C ASP A 83 -1.81 -54.34 -2.34
N CYS A 84 -0.81 -53.44 -2.33
CA CYS A 84 -0.37 -52.70 -3.50
C CYS A 84 1.00 -53.15 -4.05
N LEU A 85 1.23 -52.93 -5.35
CA LEU A 85 2.47 -53.31 -6.05
C LEU A 85 3.69 -52.53 -5.52
N GLU A 86 3.46 -51.33 -5.02
CA GLU A 86 4.42 -50.46 -4.38
C GLU A 86 4.95 -51.06 -3.08
N HIS A 87 4.08 -51.68 -2.27
CA HIS A 87 4.47 -52.36 -1.04
C HIS A 87 5.35 -53.59 -1.34
N GLN A 88 4.99 -54.37 -2.37
CA GLN A 88 5.76 -55.53 -2.81
C GLN A 88 7.14 -55.13 -3.35
N PHE A 89 7.20 -54.05 -4.14
CA PHE A 89 8.47 -53.51 -4.65
C PHE A 89 9.34 -52.96 -3.53
N LEU A 90 8.77 -52.15 -2.63
CA LEU A 90 9.48 -51.58 -1.48
C LEU A 90 10.03 -52.69 -0.57
N SER A 91 9.28 -53.77 -0.37
CA SER A 91 9.73 -54.95 0.37
C SER A 91 10.92 -55.63 -0.31
N ALA A 92 10.91 -55.75 -1.64
CA ALA A 92 12.03 -56.29 -2.42
C ALA A 92 13.28 -55.40 -2.36
N VAL A 93 13.11 -54.07 -2.43
CA VAL A 93 14.18 -53.08 -2.29
C VAL A 93 14.80 -53.11 -0.89
N LEU A 94 13.96 -53.13 0.16
CA LEU A 94 14.41 -53.24 1.55
C LEU A 94 14.95 -54.63 1.91
N ALA A 95 14.68 -55.66 1.11
CA ALA A 95 15.29 -56.98 1.17
C ALA A 95 16.60 -57.08 0.37
N LEU A 96 17.03 -56.00 -0.28
CA LEU A 96 18.27 -55.93 -1.07
C LEU A 96 18.34 -57.02 -2.15
N LYS A 97 17.22 -57.29 -2.82
CA LYS A 97 17.19 -58.25 -3.93
C LYS A 97 18.09 -57.80 -5.10
N PRO A 98 18.65 -58.75 -5.89
CA PRO A 98 19.51 -58.42 -7.02
C PRO A 98 18.84 -57.48 -8.02
N LEU A 99 19.59 -56.55 -8.61
CA LEU A 99 19.08 -55.51 -9.50
C LEU A 99 18.26 -56.06 -10.68
N LYS A 100 18.66 -57.22 -11.23
CA LYS A 100 17.93 -57.89 -12.31
C LYS A 100 16.51 -58.31 -11.89
N GLU A 101 16.31 -58.70 -10.63
CA GLU A 101 14.99 -59.03 -10.09
C GLU A 101 14.17 -57.78 -9.76
N LEU A 102 14.82 -56.70 -9.29
CA LEU A 102 14.14 -55.42 -9.02
C LEU A 102 13.64 -54.78 -10.31
N LEU A 103 14.45 -54.76 -11.39
CA LEU A 103 14.06 -54.19 -12.68
C LEU A 103 13.03 -55.04 -13.43
N ALA A 104 12.96 -56.34 -13.14
CA ALA A 104 11.92 -57.23 -13.65
C ALA A 104 10.64 -57.21 -12.81
N HIS A 105 10.58 -56.40 -11.74
CA HIS A 105 9.43 -56.37 -10.84
C HIS A 105 8.20 -55.78 -11.56
N PRO A 106 6.98 -56.33 -11.37
CA PRO A 106 5.77 -55.87 -12.05
C PRO A 106 5.43 -54.39 -11.87
N TYR A 107 5.97 -53.76 -10.81
CA TYR A 107 5.92 -52.31 -10.57
C TYR A 107 6.37 -51.48 -11.78
N PHE A 108 7.35 -51.95 -12.56
CA PHE A 108 7.84 -51.26 -13.75
C PHE A 108 7.07 -51.61 -15.04
N SER A 109 6.28 -52.68 -15.02
CA SER A 109 5.52 -53.15 -16.19
C SER A 109 4.22 -52.37 -16.46
N THR A 110 3.73 -51.62 -15.47
CA THR A 110 2.51 -50.80 -15.58
C THR A 110 2.73 -49.41 -16.19
N VAL A 111 3.99 -49.00 -16.46
CA VAL A 111 4.33 -47.61 -16.83
C VAL A 111 4.63 -47.40 -18.32
N ASN A 112 5.04 -48.41 -19.10
CA ASN A 112 4.95 -48.42 -20.58
C ASN A 112 5.63 -49.69 -21.16
N PRO A 113 5.11 -50.28 -22.25
CA PRO A 113 5.56 -51.59 -22.76
C PRO A 113 6.82 -51.56 -23.66
N THR A 114 7.54 -50.44 -23.76
CA THR A 114 8.65 -50.25 -24.70
C THR A 114 10.06 -50.34 -24.11
N TYR A 115 10.25 -51.08 -23.00
CA TYR A 115 11.56 -51.18 -22.33
C TYR A 115 12.44 -52.38 -22.75
N ASN A 116 12.06 -53.12 -23.79
CA ASN A 116 12.80 -54.31 -24.24
C ASN A 116 13.85 -54.06 -25.35
N GLN A 117 14.28 -52.81 -25.56
CA GLN A 117 15.44 -52.52 -26.43
C GLN A 117 16.42 -51.58 -25.72
N VAL A 118 17.33 -52.17 -24.95
CA VAL A 118 18.49 -51.47 -24.39
C VAL A 118 19.70 -51.78 -25.27
N SER A 119 19.95 -50.92 -26.25
CA SER A 119 21.29 -50.59 -26.75
C SER A 119 21.24 -49.17 -27.30
N GLU A 120 22.16 -48.32 -26.84
CA GLU A 120 22.31 -46.87 -27.12
C GLU A 120 21.48 -45.94 -26.21
N THR A 121 22.18 -45.09 -25.44
CA THR A 121 21.60 -43.99 -24.64
C THR A 121 20.90 -42.99 -25.56
N THR A 122 19.64 -42.65 -25.29
CA THR A 122 18.89 -41.72 -26.15
C THR A 122 19.43 -40.29 -26.03
N PRO A 123 19.29 -39.44 -27.06
CA PRO A 123 19.76 -38.05 -27.07
C PRO A 123 19.22 -37.21 -25.90
N GLU A 124 17.97 -37.42 -25.48
CA GLU A 124 17.40 -36.68 -24.34
C GLU A 124 18.12 -37.00 -23.02
N GLN A 125 18.65 -38.22 -22.87
CA GLN A 125 19.39 -38.62 -21.69
C GLN A 125 20.77 -37.94 -21.63
N ARG A 126 21.43 -37.70 -22.78
CA ARG A 126 22.72 -36.98 -22.82
C ARG A 126 22.55 -35.48 -22.53
N TYR A 127 21.50 -34.88 -23.06
CA TYR A 127 21.14 -33.48 -22.81
C TYR A 127 20.83 -33.20 -21.33
N ILE A 128 20.02 -34.07 -20.70
CA ILE A 128 19.73 -33.96 -19.26
C ILE A 128 21.01 -34.12 -18.42
N VAL A 129 21.90 -35.05 -18.81
CA VAL A 129 23.20 -35.23 -18.14
C VAL A 129 24.08 -33.99 -18.33
N GLY A 130 24.10 -33.35 -19.50
CA GLY A 130 24.83 -32.10 -19.75
C GLY A 130 24.33 -30.94 -18.87
N ILE A 131 23.01 -30.75 -18.79
CA ILE A 131 22.39 -29.73 -17.92
C ILE A 131 22.75 -29.96 -16.46
N LEU A 132 22.62 -31.19 -15.96
CA LEU A 132 22.92 -31.52 -14.57
C LEU A 132 24.41 -31.36 -14.25
N THR A 133 25.29 -31.74 -15.18
CA THR A 133 26.75 -31.58 -15.06
C THR A 133 27.13 -30.10 -15.00
N ASN A 134 26.50 -29.26 -15.83
CA ASN A 134 26.75 -27.82 -15.85
C ASN A 134 26.20 -27.11 -14.58
N GLN A 135 25.05 -27.55 -14.08
CA GLN A 135 24.51 -27.09 -12.79
C GLN A 135 25.42 -27.48 -11.62
N GLU A 136 25.98 -28.68 -11.61
CA GLU A 136 26.93 -29.13 -10.59
C GLU A 136 28.26 -28.35 -10.67
N LEU A 137 28.77 -28.11 -11.89
CA LEU A 137 29.96 -27.30 -12.12
C LEU A 137 29.78 -25.87 -11.58
N THR A 138 28.63 -25.26 -11.85
CA THR A 138 28.27 -23.92 -11.36
C THR A 138 28.22 -23.89 -9.83
N LYS A 139 27.64 -24.91 -9.18
CA LYS A 139 27.65 -25.03 -7.71
C LYS A 139 29.06 -25.16 -7.14
N CYS A 140 29.91 -25.97 -7.77
CA CYS A 140 31.30 -26.13 -7.36
C CYS A 140 32.10 -24.82 -7.48
N GLN A 141 31.87 -24.05 -8.55
CA GLN A 141 32.48 -22.72 -8.75
C GLN A 141 32.05 -21.73 -7.67
N ILE A 142 30.75 -21.67 -7.35
CA ILE A 142 30.22 -20.77 -6.31
C ILE A 142 30.81 -21.11 -4.94
N MET A 143 30.80 -22.38 -4.55
CA MET A 143 31.38 -22.83 -3.27
C MET A 143 32.88 -22.52 -3.20
N THR A 144 33.61 -22.73 -4.29
CA THR A 144 35.05 -22.43 -4.35
C THR A 144 35.31 -20.94 -4.14
N ARG A 145 34.53 -20.06 -4.76
CA ARG A 145 34.63 -18.60 -4.56
C ARG A 145 34.38 -18.21 -3.09
N GLN A 146 33.34 -18.77 -2.47
CA GLN A 146 33.01 -18.52 -1.07
C GLN A 146 34.13 -18.96 -0.11
N TYR A 147 34.67 -20.16 -0.30
CA TYR A 147 35.75 -20.67 0.53
C TYR A 147 37.05 -19.86 0.34
N LEU A 148 37.40 -19.51 -0.90
CA LEU A 148 38.55 -18.65 -1.18
C LEU A 148 38.41 -17.25 -0.58
N GLN A 149 37.20 -16.69 -0.56
CA GLN A 149 36.93 -15.41 0.09
C GLN A 149 37.19 -15.49 1.60
N GLN A 150 36.67 -16.50 2.29
CA GLN A 150 36.91 -16.69 3.73
C GLN A 150 38.41 -16.88 4.03
N ILE A 151 39.13 -17.60 3.17
CA ILE A 151 40.59 -17.77 3.29
C ILE A 151 41.30 -16.42 3.10
N ARG A 152 40.88 -15.58 2.14
CA ARG A 152 41.46 -14.24 1.89
C ARG A 152 41.19 -13.28 3.06
N GLU A 153 39.97 -13.26 3.58
CA GLU A 153 39.60 -12.44 4.74
C GLU A 153 40.42 -12.82 5.97
N TRP A 154 40.58 -14.11 6.23
CA TRP A 154 41.45 -14.59 7.30
C TRP A 154 42.91 -14.18 7.09
N LYS A 155 43.46 -14.35 5.88
CA LYS A 155 44.84 -13.93 5.56
C LYS A 155 45.03 -12.43 5.78
N ALA A 156 44.11 -11.60 5.31
CA ALA A 156 44.17 -10.15 5.50
C ALA A 156 44.09 -9.76 6.99
N HIS A 157 43.25 -10.44 7.78
CA HIS A 157 43.17 -10.22 9.22
C HIS A 157 44.47 -10.64 9.94
N PHE A 158 45.06 -11.77 9.54
CA PHE A 158 46.33 -12.24 10.08
C PHE A 158 47.48 -11.28 9.77
N GLU A 159 47.60 -10.84 8.51
CA GLU A 159 48.64 -9.90 8.08
C GLU A 159 48.50 -8.54 8.80
N LYS A 160 47.28 -8.06 8.99
CA LYS A 160 47.01 -6.83 9.75
C LYS A 160 47.40 -6.95 11.22
N LYS A 161 47.12 -8.10 11.85
CA LYS A 161 47.37 -8.34 13.28
C LYS A 161 48.85 -8.61 13.59
N TYR A 162 49.53 -9.40 12.75
CA TYR A 162 50.88 -9.88 13.03
C TYR A 162 51.97 -9.22 12.15
N ARG A 163 51.59 -8.32 11.23
CA ARG A 163 52.49 -7.59 10.31
C ARG A 163 53.45 -8.48 9.53
N ARG A 164 53.06 -9.74 9.28
CA ARG A 164 53.79 -10.72 8.47
C ARG A 164 52.80 -11.65 7.78
N LYS A 165 53.26 -12.31 6.70
CA LYS A 165 52.46 -13.33 6.00
C LYS A 165 52.36 -14.61 6.87
N PRO A 166 51.20 -15.31 6.85
CA PRO A 166 51.03 -16.58 7.55
C PRO A 166 51.85 -17.70 6.89
N GLN A 167 52.51 -18.51 7.73
CA GLN A 167 53.18 -19.77 7.35
C GLN A 167 52.19 -20.94 7.54
N PRO A 168 52.43 -22.12 6.95
CA PRO A 168 51.53 -23.28 7.08
C PRO A 168 51.20 -23.67 8.53
N VAL A 169 52.15 -23.46 9.45
CA VAL A 169 51.97 -23.70 10.90
C VAL A 169 51.02 -22.71 11.58
N ASP A 170 50.83 -21.52 10.99
CA ASP A 170 49.94 -20.48 11.52
C ASP A 170 48.48 -20.69 11.11
N HIS A 171 48.19 -21.67 10.23
CA HIS A 171 46.85 -21.90 9.68
C HIS A 171 45.95 -22.60 10.71
N PRO A 172 44.83 -21.98 11.15
CA PRO A 172 43.85 -22.64 11.99
C PRO A 172 43.26 -23.86 11.29
N ALA A 173 42.88 -24.89 12.06
CA ALA A 173 42.28 -26.12 11.52
C ALA A 173 41.09 -25.86 10.58
N GLY A 174 40.29 -24.81 10.84
CA GLY A 174 39.20 -24.38 9.95
C GLY A 174 39.67 -23.92 8.57
N ILE A 175 40.78 -23.16 8.50
CA ILE A 175 41.37 -22.68 7.24
C ILE A 175 42.02 -23.83 6.47
N VAL A 176 42.72 -24.74 7.16
CA VAL A 176 43.29 -25.95 6.55
C VAL A 176 42.18 -26.82 5.94
N ARG A 177 41.05 -26.99 6.64
CA ARG A 177 39.89 -27.73 6.12
C ARG A 177 39.25 -27.04 4.91
N LEU A 178 39.15 -25.71 4.90
CA LEU A 178 38.66 -24.95 3.75
C LEU A 178 39.61 -25.08 2.54
N GLN A 179 40.92 -25.04 2.76
CA GLN A 179 41.92 -25.26 1.71
C GLN A 179 41.81 -26.67 1.11
N GLY A 180 41.65 -27.71 1.95
CA GLY A 180 41.40 -29.08 1.48
C GLY A 180 40.10 -29.20 0.68
N ARG A 181 39.03 -28.52 1.10
CA ARG A 181 37.76 -28.46 0.35
C ARG A 181 37.90 -27.74 -0.99
N CYS A 182 38.65 -26.65 -1.06
CA CYS A 182 38.95 -25.98 -2.33
C CYS A 182 39.72 -26.89 -3.29
N GLN A 183 40.67 -27.68 -2.78
CA GLN A 183 41.44 -28.62 -3.60
C GLN A 183 40.53 -29.74 -4.16
N ALA A 184 39.69 -30.34 -3.32
CA ALA A 184 38.72 -31.36 -3.76
C ALA A 184 37.70 -30.81 -4.77
N LEU A 185 37.23 -29.56 -4.58
CA LEU A 185 36.34 -28.92 -5.54
C LEU A 185 37.04 -28.61 -6.86
N LYS A 186 38.33 -28.26 -6.83
CA LYS A 186 39.12 -28.03 -8.05
C LYS A 186 39.25 -29.32 -8.86
N GLU A 187 39.56 -30.44 -8.20
CA GLU A 187 39.62 -31.77 -8.82
C GLU A 187 38.26 -32.19 -9.38
N ARG A 188 37.17 -31.94 -8.63
CA ARG A 188 35.81 -32.21 -9.11
C ARG A 188 35.41 -31.35 -10.29
N MET A 189 35.79 -30.07 -10.30
CA MET A 189 35.54 -29.17 -11.44
C MET A 189 36.33 -29.59 -12.68
N GLU A 190 37.56 -30.09 -12.52
CA GLU A 190 38.38 -30.63 -13.60
C GLU A 190 37.75 -31.91 -14.17
N GLU A 191 37.26 -32.81 -13.30
CA GLU A 191 36.49 -34.00 -13.70
C GLU A 191 35.21 -33.62 -14.47
N LEU A 192 34.40 -32.68 -13.97
CA LEU A 192 33.18 -32.22 -14.63
C LEU A 192 33.48 -31.55 -15.98
N ASN A 193 34.52 -30.70 -16.04
CA ASN A 193 34.96 -30.07 -17.28
C ASN A 193 35.46 -31.07 -18.33
N ASN A 194 36.07 -32.18 -17.93
CA ASN A 194 36.48 -33.23 -18.87
C ASN A 194 35.29 -34.05 -19.39
N ARG A 195 34.14 -34.02 -18.68
CA ARG A 195 32.91 -34.73 -19.07
C ARG A 195 31.97 -33.89 -19.95
N LEU A 196 32.00 -32.57 -19.85
CA LEU A 196 31.20 -31.68 -20.70
C LEU A 196 31.39 -31.92 -22.22
N PRO A 197 32.63 -32.12 -22.74
CA PRO A 197 32.87 -32.37 -24.17
C PRO A 197 32.28 -33.69 -24.67
N SER A 198 32.23 -34.71 -23.81
CA SER A 198 31.65 -36.02 -24.15
C SER A 198 30.11 -36.03 -24.06
N SER A 199 29.51 -35.03 -23.41
CA SER A 199 28.05 -34.81 -23.39
C SER A 199 27.55 -33.83 -24.47
N HIS A 200 28.40 -32.90 -24.94
CA HIS A 200 28.10 -31.92 -26.01
C HIS A 200 28.75 -32.30 -27.34
N GLY A 201 28.52 -33.53 -27.81
CA GLY A 201 29.05 -33.97 -29.10
C GLY A 201 28.39 -33.23 -30.26
N SER A 202 29.18 -32.63 -31.16
CA SER A 202 29.01 -32.65 -32.63
C SER A 202 29.87 -31.57 -33.31
N VAL A 203 29.79 -30.31 -32.90
CA VAL A 203 30.50 -29.22 -33.62
C VAL A 203 31.99 -29.17 -33.33
N TYR A 204 32.39 -29.50 -32.10
CA TYR A 204 33.78 -29.39 -31.66
C TYR A 204 34.72 -30.44 -32.26
N GLN A 205 34.19 -31.59 -32.71
CA GLN A 205 35.00 -32.61 -33.41
C GLN A 205 35.27 -32.24 -34.88
N LEU A 206 34.37 -31.52 -35.54
CA LEU A 206 34.57 -31.07 -36.93
C LEU A 206 35.65 -29.98 -37.06
N ILE A 207 35.82 -29.14 -36.02
CA ILE A 207 36.82 -28.05 -36.00
C ILE A 207 38.24 -28.57 -35.70
N GLU A 208 38.38 -29.65 -34.92
CA GLU A 208 39.69 -30.29 -34.68
C GLU A 208 40.14 -31.19 -35.84
N GLU A 209 39.23 -31.77 -36.63
CA GLU A 209 39.58 -32.68 -37.72
C GLU A 209 39.85 -32.00 -39.07
N ASN A 210 39.33 -30.78 -39.30
CA ASN A 210 39.55 -30.03 -40.54
C ASN A 210 40.44 -28.79 -40.30
N ASP A 211 41.75 -28.94 -40.49
CA ASP A 211 42.77 -27.87 -40.56
C ASP A 211 42.51 -26.78 -41.65
N ALA A 212 41.33 -26.76 -42.28
CA ALA A 212 41.02 -25.96 -43.49
C ALA A 212 40.00 -24.81 -43.30
N LEU A 213 39.25 -24.74 -42.19
CA LEU A 213 38.19 -23.73 -42.01
C LEU A 213 38.62 -22.63 -41.02
N THR A 214 39.38 -21.65 -41.50
CA THR A 214 39.58 -20.40 -40.76
C THR A 214 38.31 -19.54 -40.84
N ILE A 215 37.69 -19.28 -39.69
CA ILE A 215 36.50 -18.42 -39.55
C ILE A 215 36.93 -16.96 -39.61
N ASP A 216 36.47 -16.23 -40.63
CA ASP A 216 36.89 -14.85 -40.90
C ASP A 216 35.79 -13.83 -40.58
N THR A 217 34.52 -14.20 -40.79
CA THR A 217 33.36 -13.35 -40.49
C THR A 217 32.26 -14.15 -39.85
N LEU A 218 31.64 -13.60 -38.82
CA LEU A 218 30.50 -14.20 -38.12
C LEU A 218 29.40 -13.15 -37.96
N ASP A 219 28.17 -13.55 -38.22
CA ASP A 219 27.00 -12.81 -37.77
C ASP A 219 25.96 -13.76 -37.13
N ILE A 220 25.15 -13.25 -36.21
CA ILE A 220 24.20 -14.02 -35.41
C ILE A 220 22.88 -13.24 -35.32
N ALA A 221 21.76 -13.92 -35.55
CA ALA A 221 20.45 -13.33 -35.33
C ALA A 221 19.41 -14.33 -34.80
N GLY A 222 18.52 -13.86 -33.93
CA GLY A 222 17.52 -14.67 -33.24
C GLY A 222 16.25 -15.00 -34.06
N SER A 223 16.03 -16.29 -34.31
CA SER A 223 14.71 -16.94 -34.40
C SER A 223 14.52 -17.72 -33.08
N PRO A 224 13.34 -18.32 -32.72
CA PRO A 224 13.21 -19.22 -31.56
C PRO A 224 14.33 -20.25 -31.39
N VAL A 225 15.09 -20.51 -32.45
CA VAL A 225 16.44 -21.08 -32.41
C VAL A 225 17.39 -20.03 -33.03
N ALA A 226 18.33 -19.46 -32.27
CA ALA A 226 19.20 -18.41 -32.81
C ALA A 226 20.02 -18.96 -33.99
N SER A 227 20.05 -18.23 -35.10
CA SER A 227 20.72 -18.64 -36.34
C SER A 227 22.08 -17.96 -36.43
N GLU A 228 23.09 -18.76 -36.73
CA GLU A 228 24.50 -18.38 -36.81
C GLU A 228 25.00 -18.64 -38.23
N ALA A 229 25.67 -17.66 -38.84
CA ALA A 229 26.32 -17.84 -40.15
C ALA A 229 27.79 -17.42 -40.11
N MET A 230 28.68 -18.35 -40.46
CA MET A 230 30.13 -18.14 -40.53
C MET A 230 30.63 -18.20 -41.96
N GLY A 231 31.45 -17.23 -42.33
CA GLY A 231 32.14 -17.20 -43.62
C GLY A 231 33.60 -17.65 -43.52
N SER A 232 34.03 -18.48 -44.48
CA SER A 232 35.42 -18.94 -44.64
C SER A 232 36.15 -18.30 -45.82
N GLN A 233 37.48 -18.38 -45.81
CA GLN A 233 38.37 -17.95 -46.91
C GLN A 233 38.17 -18.74 -48.21
N GLU A 234 37.63 -19.95 -48.12
CA GLU A 234 37.39 -20.80 -49.29
C GLU A 234 36.03 -20.55 -49.96
N GLY A 235 35.21 -19.65 -49.40
CA GLY A 235 33.89 -19.29 -49.91
C GLY A 235 32.76 -20.21 -49.44
N MET A 236 33.00 -20.99 -48.38
CA MET A 236 31.99 -21.81 -47.70
C MET A 236 31.32 -21.02 -46.58
N LEU A 237 29.99 -20.97 -46.59
CA LEU A 237 29.15 -20.47 -45.50
C LEU A 237 28.71 -21.64 -44.63
N LEU A 238 28.99 -21.58 -43.33
CA LEU A 238 28.43 -22.51 -42.35
C LEU A 238 27.21 -21.84 -41.71
N ARG A 239 26.04 -22.48 -41.79
CA ARG A 239 24.82 -22.03 -41.10
C ARG A 239 24.43 -23.07 -40.06
N CYS A 240 24.31 -22.64 -38.81
CA CYS A 240 23.84 -23.48 -37.72
C CYS A 240 22.83 -22.73 -36.87
N THR A 241 22.06 -23.47 -36.07
CA THR A 241 21.31 -22.87 -34.99
C THR A 241 22.08 -23.02 -33.67
N THR A 242 21.83 -22.16 -32.68
CA THR A 242 22.49 -22.26 -31.37
C THR A 242 22.17 -23.59 -30.67
N GLU A 243 20.97 -24.15 -30.87
CA GLU A 243 20.60 -25.51 -30.42
C GLU A 243 21.22 -26.62 -31.29
N ALA A 244 21.60 -26.33 -32.54
CA ALA A 244 22.27 -27.28 -33.41
C ALA A 244 23.73 -27.54 -32.99
N THR A 245 24.22 -26.83 -31.97
CA THR A 245 25.52 -27.11 -31.35
C THR A 245 25.53 -28.39 -30.51
N ASP A 246 24.34 -28.93 -30.18
CA ASP A 246 24.15 -30.28 -29.65
C ASP A 246 23.98 -31.30 -30.79
N SER A 247 24.37 -32.57 -30.59
CA SER A 247 24.37 -33.68 -31.59
C SER A 247 23.11 -33.93 -32.43
N SER A 248 22.00 -33.25 -32.15
CA SER A 248 20.77 -33.27 -32.96
C SER A 248 20.74 -32.22 -34.07
N GLY A 249 21.68 -31.28 -34.09
CA GLY A 249 21.74 -30.18 -35.05
C GLY A 249 22.36 -30.53 -36.39
N THR A 250 21.69 -30.18 -37.48
CA THR A 250 22.30 -30.16 -38.81
C THR A 250 23.03 -28.83 -39.02
N ILE A 251 24.36 -28.83 -39.01
CA ILE A 251 25.15 -27.75 -39.60
C ILE A 251 24.95 -27.81 -41.11
N GLU A 252 24.52 -26.72 -41.72
CA GLU A 252 24.44 -26.60 -43.16
C GLU A 252 25.72 -25.96 -43.71
N GLU A 253 26.43 -26.70 -44.55
CA GLU A 253 27.57 -26.19 -45.30
C GLU A 253 27.11 -25.78 -46.70
N ILE A 254 27.18 -24.49 -47.00
CA ILE A 254 26.69 -23.92 -48.25
C ILE A 254 27.85 -23.24 -48.98
N MET A 255 28.27 -23.85 -50.09
CA MET A 255 29.26 -23.26 -50.99
C MET A 255 28.66 -22.05 -51.70
N ILE A 256 29.18 -20.85 -51.42
CA ILE A 256 28.73 -19.61 -52.06
C ILE A 256 29.47 -19.42 -53.38
N GLU A 257 30.79 -19.30 -53.32
CA GLU A 257 31.65 -19.19 -54.49
C GLU A 257 33.03 -19.78 -54.18
N PRO A 258 33.44 -20.87 -54.84
CA PRO A 258 34.63 -21.61 -54.45
C PRO A 258 35.92 -20.79 -54.68
N ARG A 259 36.83 -20.83 -53.71
CA ARG A 259 38.16 -20.17 -53.73
C ARG A 259 38.10 -18.65 -53.75
N VAL A 260 37.01 -18.07 -53.29
CA VAL A 260 36.86 -16.63 -53.10
C VAL A 260 36.52 -16.41 -51.63
N ALA A 261 37.30 -15.57 -50.93
CA ALA A 261 37.03 -15.27 -49.54
C ALA A 261 35.77 -14.40 -49.38
N MET A 262 35.00 -14.67 -48.33
CA MET A 262 33.91 -13.81 -47.92
C MET A 262 34.47 -12.59 -47.20
N SER A 263 34.06 -11.39 -47.64
CA SER A 263 34.44 -10.14 -46.99
C SER A 263 33.51 -9.82 -45.82
N ASN A 264 32.20 -10.02 -46.00
CA ASN A 264 31.19 -9.74 -44.98
C ASN A 264 29.97 -10.67 -45.13
N VAL A 265 29.38 -11.05 -44.00
CA VAL A 265 28.09 -11.73 -43.90
C VAL A 265 27.20 -10.89 -43.00
N PHE A 266 25.95 -10.67 -43.42
CA PHE A 266 24.95 -9.91 -42.67
C PHE A 266 23.67 -10.73 -42.56
N ILE A 267 23.17 -10.92 -41.34
CA ILE A 267 21.93 -11.63 -41.04
C ILE A 267 20.92 -10.62 -40.51
N ASP A 268 19.66 -10.75 -40.93
CA ASP A 268 18.58 -9.92 -40.39
C ASP A 268 18.17 -10.35 -38.98
N PRO A 269 17.53 -9.49 -38.17
CA PRO A 269 17.11 -9.81 -36.81
C PRO A 269 16.25 -11.08 -36.67
N THR A 270 15.52 -11.50 -37.72
CA THR A 270 14.70 -12.73 -37.69
C THR A 270 15.49 -14.00 -37.99
N GLY A 271 16.73 -13.89 -38.48
CA GLY A 271 17.56 -15.02 -38.88
C GLY A 271 17.15 -15.67 -40.21
N ALA A 272 16.28 -15.03 -40.99
CA ALA A 272 15.72 -15.59 -42.23
C ALA A 272 16.43 -15.10 -43.49
N HIS A 273 16.98 -13.88 -43.47
CA HIS A 273 17.56 -13.19 -44.61
C HIS A 273 19.06 -13.00 -44.37
N VAL A 274 19.87 -13.54 -45.28
CA VAL A 274 21.33 -13.46 -45.22
C VAL A 274 21.86 -12.79 -46.49
N LEU A 275 22.67 -11.74 -46.31
CA LEU A 275 23.42 -11.08 -47.38
C LEU A 275 24.90 -11.42 -47.25
N ILE A 276 25.51 -11.79 -48.36
CA ILE A 276 26.90 -12.21 -48.42
C ILE A 276 27.62 -11.37 -49.46
N SER A 277 28.74 -10.76 -49.05
CA SER A 277 29.65 -10.03 -49.92
C SER A 277 30.98 -10.77 -49.99
N MET A 278 31.50 -10.94 -51.20
CA MET A 278 32.78 -11.61 -51.45
C MET A 278 33.88 -10.57 -51.72
N GLU A 279 35.15 -10.93 -51.50
CA GLU A 279 36.28 -10.03 -51.76
C GLU A 279 36.43 -9.63 -53.23
N ASN A 280 35.95 -10.46 -54.17
CA ASN A 280 35.98 -10.14 -55.61
C ASN A 280 34.83 -9.19 -56.03
N GLY A 281 33.99 -8.73 -55.10
CA GLY A 281 32.85 -7.85 -55.34
C GLY A 281 31.59 -8.58 -55.84
N SER A 282 31.54 -9.91 -55.78
CA SER A 282 30.29 -10.65 -56.00
C SER A 282 29.43 -10.64 -54.74
N ASN A 283 28.11 -10.48 -54.93
CA ASN A 283 27.15 -10.38 -53.83
C ASN A 283 25.99 -11.36 -54.01
N PHE A 284 25.59 -12.00 -52.91
CA PHE A 284 24.57 -13.03 -52.86
C PHE A 284 23.56 -12.78 -51.75
N TYR A 285 22.34 -13.22 -51.99
CA TYR A 285 21.26 -13.30 -51.03
C TYR A 285 20.90 -14.76 -50.79
N LEU A 286 20.73 -15.14 -49.53
CA LEU A 286 20.34 -16.47 -49.12
C LEU A 286 19.21 -16.35 -48.09
N HIS A 287 18.12 -17.07 -48.34
CA HIS A 287 17.02 -17.17 -47.37
C HIS A 287 17.15 -18.47 -46.58
N THR A 288 16.76 -18.49 -45.31
CA THR A 288 16.88 -19.66 -44.41
C THR A 288 16.07 -20.87 -44.90
N GLY A 289 14.99 -20.65 -45.64
CA GLY A 289 14.26 -21.73 -46.34
C GLY A 289 14.95 -22.29 -47.60
N SER A 290 16.18 -21.86 -47.93
CA SER A 290 16.92 -22.26 -49.13
C SER A 290 18.38 -22.56 -48.80
N THR A 291 18.95 -23.56 -49.47
CA THR A 291 20.41 -23.84 -49.51
C THR A 291 21.08 -23.31 -50.77
N ARG A 292 20.29 -22.73 -51.69
CA ARG A 292 20.79 -22.18 -52.95
C ARG A 292 20.95 -20.65 -52.83
N PRO A 293 22.18 -20.12 -52.80
CA PRO A 293 22.40 -18.68 -52.80
C PRO A 293 22.00 -18.07 -54.14
N LYS A 294 21.38 -16.90 -54.10
CA LYS A 294 20.92 -16.16 -55.28
C LYS A 294 21.82 -14.95 -55.50
N LYS A 295 22.40 -14.85 -56.69
CA LYS A 295 23.27 -13.73 -57.06
C LYS A 295 22.46 -12.44 -57.25
N ILE A 296 22.88 -11.36 -56.61
CA ILE A 296 22.21 -10.04 -56.68
C ILE A 296 22.76 -9.28 -57.89
N MET A 297 22.16 -9.46 -59.07
CA MET A 297 22.76 -9.02 -60.34
C MET A 297 23.06 -7.52 -60.41
N LYS A 298 22.23 -6.67 -59.78
CA LYS A 298 22.44 -5.20 -59.75
C LYS A 298 23.53 -4.74 -58.78
N ALA A 299 23.99 -5.63 -57.90
CA ALA A 299 24.98 -5.33 -56.88
C ALA A 299 26.38 -5.88 -57.21
N GLN A 300 26.59 -6.46 -58.40
CA GLN A 300 27.89 -7.03 -58.74
C GLN A 300 28.93 -5.93 -58.94
N ALA A 301 30.18 -6.21 -58.54
CA ALA A 301 31.29 -5.27 -58.44
C ALA A 301 31.14 -4.19 -57.35
N LEU A 302 30.17 -4.33 -56.45
CA LEU A 302 30.08 -3.55 -55.21
C LEU A 302 30.64 -4.37 -54.06
N GLN A 303 31.25 -3.72 -53.06
CA GLN A 303 31.62 -4.38 -51.81
C GLN A 303 30.70 -3.85 -50.70
N PHE A 304 29.91 -4.74 -50.10
CA PHE A 304 29.03 -4.36 -48.98
C PHE A 304 29.86 -4.26 -47.72
N THR A 305 29.72 -3.12 -47.03
CA THR A 305 30.52 -2.79 -45.84
C THR A 305 29.67 -2.70 -44.59
N SER A 306 28.38 -2.39 -44.75
CA SER A 306 27.43 -2.31 -43.64
C SER A 306 26.00 -2.49 -44.16
N VAL A 307 25.12 -3.03 -43.31
CA VAL A 307 23.70 -3.23 -43.60
C VAL A 307 22.88 -2.79 -42.39
N ALA A 308 21.83 -2.02 -42.62
CA ALA A 308 20.81 -1.69 -41.64
C ALA A 308 19.50 -2.39 -41.98
N TRP A 309 19.05 -3.28 -41.11
CA TRP A 309 17.79 -4.00 -41.21
C TRP A 309 16.64 -3.23 -40.55
N ASP A 310 15.41 -3.37 -41.06
CA ASP A 310 14.22 -2.86 -40.36
C ASP A 310 13.87 -3.79 -39.19
N ARG A 311 14.42 -3.47 -38.01
CA ARG A 311 14.21 -4.27 -36.79
C ARG A 311 12.76 -4.25 -36.31
N GLN A 312 11.95 -3.25 -36.67
CA GLN A 312 10.58 -3.10 -36.18
C GLN A 312 9.57 -3.86 -37.05
N SER A 313 9.72 -3.76 -38.37
CA SER A 313 8.73 -4.26 -39.34
C SER A 313 9.12 -5.58 -40.00
N GLY A 314 10.41 -5.95 -40.01
CA GLY A 314 10.90 -7.15 -40.70
C GLY A 314 10.23 -8.45 -40.23
N SER A 315 10.04 -9.39 -41.16
CA SER A 315 9.53 -10.73 -40.91
C SER A 315 10.37 -11.78 -41.65
N PRO A 316 10.27 -13.07 -41.30
CA PRO A 316 10.96 -14.11 -42.04
C PRO A 316 10.61 -14.18 -43.54
N GLU A 317 9.41 -13.73 -43.91
CA GLU A 317 8.95 -13.74 -45.30
C GLU A 317 9.44 -12.53 -46.11
N ALA A 318 9.55 -11.37 -45.46
CA ALA A 318 9.88 -10.10 -46.08
C ALA A 318 10.83 -9.28 -45.21
N SER A 319 11.95 -8.85 -45.80
CA SER A 319 12.97 -8.07 -45.11
C SER A 319 12.52 -6.65 -44.76
N GLU A 320 11.42 -6.19 -45.38
CA GLU A 320 11.05 -4.77 -45.47
C GLU A 320 12.18 -3.94 -46.13
N PRO A 321 12.06 -2.61 -46.29
CA PRO A 321 13.13 -1.80 -46.86
C PRO A 321 14.37 -1.80 -45.96
N ILE A 322 15.51 -2.21 -46.51
CA ILE A 322 16.81 -2.22 -45.82
C ILE A 322 17.77 -1.22 -46.48
N LEU A 323 18.79 -0.78 -45.75
CA LEU A 323 19.84 0.09 -46.29
C LEU A 323 21.18 -0.66 -46.32
N ILE A 324 21.89 -0.57 -47.44
CA ILE A 324 23.18 -1.21 -47.66
C ILE A 324 24.22 -0.13 -47.99
N GLY A 325 25.30 -0.09 -47.21
CA GLY A 325 26.44 0.79 -47.42
C GLY A 325 27.60 0.10 -48.15
N THR A 326 28.28 0.84 -49.02
CA THR A 326 29.41 0.33 -49.82
C THR A 326 30.75 0.96 -49.49
N ASP A 327 31.82 0.29 -49.93
CA ASP A 327 33.21 0.76 -49.92
C ASP A 327 33.41 2.11 -50.66
N SER A 328 32.59 2.37 -51.66
CA SER A 328 32.56 3.59 -52.48
C SER A 328 31.76 4.74 -51.86
N GLY A 329 31.20 4.57 -50.65
CA GLY A 329 30.41 5.60 -49.98
C GLY A 329 28.97 5.73 -50.52
N ALA A 330 28.47 4.73 -51.24
CA ALA A 330 27.11 4.70 -51.77
C ALA A 330 26.15 4.03 -50.79
N VAL A 331 24.91 4.50 -50.74
CA VAL A 331 23.82 3.86 -49.98
C VAL A 331 22.77 3.35 -50.96
N PHE A 332 22.44 2.07 -50.83
CA PHE A 332 21.38 1.40 -51.58
C PHE A 332 20.22 1.05 -50.66
N GLU A 333 19.00 1.22 -51.16
CA GLU A 333 17.79 0.66 -50.57
C GLU A 333 17.48 -0.64 -51.31
N ALA A 334 17.27 -1.72 -50.54
CA ALA A 334 16.91 -3.02 -51.08
C ALA A 334 15.71 -3.59 -50.32
N GLU A 335 14.98 -4.49 -50.97
CA GLU A 335 13.86 -5.21 -50.38
C GLU A 335 13.86 -6.64 -50.91
N PHE A 336 13.73 -7.61 -50.02
CA PHE A 336 13.66 -9.03 -50.33
C PHE A 336 12.33 -9.60 -49.83
N ASP A 337 11.63 -10.31 -50.70
CA ASP A 337 10.29 -10.83 -50.44
C ASP A 337 10.13 -12.20 -51.12
N GLY A 338 9.61 -13.19 -50.41
CA GLY A 338 9.42 -14.55 -50.93
C GLY A 338 10.74 -15.19 -51.36
N GLY A 339 11.83 -14.88 -50.65
CA GLY A 339 13.16 -15.43 -50.91
C GLY A 339 13.82 -14.91 -52.19
N LYS A 340 13.44 -13.76 -52.75
CA LYS A 340 14.07 -13.16 -53.95
C LYS A 340 14.20 -11.63 -53.81
N GLU A 341 15.10 -11.03 -54.60
CA GLU A 341 15.21 -9.57 -54.74
C GLU A 341 13.92 -9.01 -55.32
N LYS A 342 13.25 -8.12 -54.58
CA LYS A 342 12.08 -7.36 -55.03
C LYS A 342 12.50 -5.99 -55.55
N SER A 343 13.36 -5.29 -54.82
CA SER A 343 13.93 -4.01 -55.23
C SER A 343 15.39 -3.88 -54.80
N PHE A 344 16.16 -3.11 -55.57
CA PHE A 344 17.55 -2.75 -55.25
C PHE A 344 17.87 -1.46 -56.03
N LYS A 345 17.96 -0.33 -55.33
CA LYS A 345 18.12 1.01 -55.91
C LYS A 345 19.13 1.83 -55.13
N LYS A 346 19.95 2.63 -55.82
CA LYS A 346 20.84 3.58 -55.16
C LYS A 346 20.02 4.78 -54.71
N VAL A 347 20.01 5.08 -53.41
CA VAL A 347 19.24 6.19 -52.83
C VAL A 347 20.11 7.36 -52.41
N TYR A 348 21.40 7.14 -52.14
CA TYR A 348 22.30 8.22 -51.74
C TYR A 348 23.76 7.94 -52.09
N GLN A 349 24.57 8.99 -52.16
CA GLN A 349 26.01 8.91 -52.37
C GLN A 349 26.73 9.98 -51.56
N ILE A 350 27.64 9.55 -50.69
CA ILE A 350 28.52 10.47 -49.98
C ILE A 350 29.72 10.74 -50.88
N SER A 351 29.85 11.99 -51.32
CA SER A 351 30.99 12.41 -52.14
C SER A 351 32.19 12.72 -51.27
N ASN A 352 33.40 12.36 -51.73
CA ASN A 352 34.67 12.70 -51.09
C ASN A 352 34.85 12.17 -49.64
N GLN A 353 34.25 11.03 -49.28
CA GLN A 353 34.48 10.33 -48.00
C GLN A 353 35.01 8.91 -48.20
N GLY A 354 35.37 8.23 -47.12
CA GLY A 354 35.74 6.81 -47.15
C GLY A 354 34.53 5.87 -47.23
N PRO A 355 34.77 4.55 -47.14
CA PRO A 355 33.74 3.51 -47.02
C PRO A 355 32.68 3.81 -45.96
N ILE A 356 31.45 3.32 -46.17
CA ILE A 356 30.40 3.37 -45.14
C ILE A 356 30.68 2.30 -44.08
N ALA A 357 31.30 2.73 -42.99
CA ALA A 357 31.74 1.89 -41.89
C ALA A 357 30.58 1.31 -41.05
N GLY A 358 29.45 2.00 -41.02
CA GLY A 358 28.27 1.57 -40.27
C GLY A 358 27.07 2.40 -40.65
N ILE A 359 25.90 1.76 -40.69
CA ILE A 359 24.63 2.38 -41.01
C ILE A 359 23.55 1.78 -40.10
N GLY A 360 22.64 2.62 -39.61
CA GLY A 360 21.51 2.23 -38.79
C GLY A 360 20.36 3.18 -39.01
N PHE A 361 19.13 2.68 -38.93
CA PHE A 361 17.95 3.54 -39.05
C PHE A 361 16.82 3.12 -38.12
N GLU A 362 15.94 4.06 -37.84
CA GLU A 362 14.70 3.88 -37.08
C GLU A 362 13.57 4.63 -37.77
N HIS A 363 12.33 4.14 -37.59
CA HIS A 363 11.15 4.84 -38.07
C HIS A 363 10.00 4.88 -37.05
N TRP A 364 9.09 5.83 -37.25
CA TRP A 364 7.86 5.95 -36.47
C TRP A 364 6.74 6.58 -37.31
N LYS A 365 5.49 6.29 -36.96
CA LYS A 365 4.31 6.83 -37.64
C LYS A 365 3.94 8.22 -37.10
N LEU A 366 3.67 9.15 -38.01
CA LEU A 366 3.10 10.46 -37.69
C LEU A 366 1.57 10.37 -37.55
N PRO A 367 0.90 11.40 -36.97
CA PRO A 367 -0.56 11.42 -36.88
C PRO A 367 -1.26 11.44 -38.24
N SER A 368 -0.56 11.86 -39.31
CA SER A 368 -1.04 11.77 -40.70
C SER A 368 -1.11 10.35 -41.24
N GLY A 369 -0.47 9.38 -40.57
CA GLY A 369 -0.30 8.00 -41.03
C GLY A 369 1.01 7.76 -41.79
N ASP A 370 1.71 8.82 -42.21
CA ASP A 370 3.01 8.71 -42.89
C ASP A 370 4.10 8.21 -41.94
N LEU A 371 5.05 7.44 -42.48
CA LEU A 371 6.26 7.07 -41.76
C LEU A 371 7.23 8.25 -41.73
N ARG A 372 8.06 8.28 -40.70
CA ARG A 372 9.20 9.18 -40.59
C ARG A 372 10.40 8.36 -40.19
N TYR A 373 11.50 8.56 -40.90
CA TYR A 373 12.75 7.85 -40.76
C TYR A 373 13.80 8.75 -40.12
N TYR A 374 14.68 8.12 -39.36
CA TYR A 374 15.95 8.66 -38.89
C TYR A 374 17.05 7.69 -39.30
N VAL A 375 18.05 8.16 -40.04
CA VAL A 375 19.22 7.36 -40.45
C VAL A 375 20.47 7.98 -39.86
N MET A 376 21.30 7.15 -39.23
CA MET A 376 22.66 7.50 -38.83
C MET A 376 23.62 6.63 -39.63
N LEU A 377 24.64 7.25 -40.21
CA LEU A 377 25.71 6.51 -40.88
C LEU A 377 27.07 7.08 -40.50
N THR A 378 28.09 6.25 -40.65
CA THR A 378 29.48 6.58 -40.34
C THR A 378 30.36 6.26 -41.53
N THR A 379 31.37 7.10 -41.79
CA THR A 379 32.38 6.86 -42.82
C THR A 379 33.73 6.68 -42.17
N SER A 380 34.47 5.66 -42.59
CA SER A 380 35.84 5.44 -42.12
C SER A 380 36.82 6.45 -42.69
N ALA A 381 37.94 6.62 -41.99
CA ALA A 381 39.01 7.48 -42.47
C ALA A 381 39.68 6.89 -43.72
N SER A 382 39.90 7.72 -44.74
CA SER A 382 40.52 7.30 -46.00
C SER A 382 41.44 8.40 -46.55
N GLY A 383 42.75 8.18 -46.42
CA GLY A 383 43.76 9.16 -46.83
C GLY A 383 43.69 10.44 -45.99
N LYS A 384 43.28 11.56 -46.60
CA LYS A 384 43.09 12.87 -45.92
C LYS A 384 41.64 13.10 -45.45
N ARG A 385 40.79 12.08 -45.52
CA ARG A 385 39.35 12.18 -45.20
C ARG A 385 39.15 11.65 -43.78
N PRO A 386 38.68 12.48 -42.83
CA PRO A 386 38.53 12.08 -41.44
C PRO A 386 37.28 11.21 -41.22
N THR A 387 37.25 10.49 -40.10
CA THR A 387 36.06 9.75 -39.68
C THR A 387 34.89 10.71 -39.41
N ARG A 388 33.73 10.46 -40.02
CA ARG A 388 32.55 11.32 -39.92
C ARG A 388 31.30 10.52 -39.65
N MET A 389 30.39 11.13 -38.90
CA MET A 389 29.03 10.62 -38.66
C MET A 389 28.03 11.57 -39.30
N PHE A 390 27.14 11.04 -40.12
CA PHE A 390 26.08 11.78 -40.82
C PHE A 390 24.72 11.37 -40.25
N GLN A 391 23.80 12.33 -40.23
CA GLN A 391 22.45 12.12 -39.70
C GLN A 391 21.43 12.65 -40.70
N PHE A 392 20.35 11.89 -40.89
CA PHE A 392 19.24 12.18 -41.79
C PHE A 392 17.93 11.97 -41.04
N ILE A 393 16.97 12.87 -41.23
CA ILE A 393 15.62 12.74 -40.66
C ILE A 393 14.60 13.24 -41.69
N GLY A 394 13.52 12.49 -41.92
CA GLY A 394 12.49 12.84 -42.90
C GLY A 394 11.68 11.64 -43.37
N GLY A 395 11.17 11.67 -44.60
CA GLY A 395 10.66 10.47 -45.27
C GLY A 395 9.17 10.14 -45.10
N GLY A 396 8.29 11.12 -45.34
CA GLY A 396 6.84 10.95 -45.38
C GLY A 396 6.34 10.00 -46.49
N SER A 397 5.35 10.41 -47.29
CA SER A 397 4.71 9.54 -48.29
C SER A 397 5.67 8.90 -49.33
N GLY A 398 6.87 9.46 -49.53
CA GLY A 398 7.88 8.94 -50.46
C GLY A 398 9.06 8.20 -49.80
N GLY A 399 8.98 7.92 -48.49
CA GLY A 399 9.91 7.03 -47.78
C GLY A 399 11.37 7.50 -47.72
N LEU A 400 12.29 6.54 -47.65
CA LEU A 400 13.74 6.76 -47.50
C LEU A 400 14.35 7.54 -48.67
N GLU A 401 13.88 7.29 -49.90
CA GLU A 401 14.36 7.99 -51.10
C GLU A 401 14.03 9.49 -51.07
N THR A 402 12.79 9.85 -50.73
CA THR A 402 12.43 11.27 -50.54
C THR A 402 13.27 11.92 -49.44
N MET A 403 13.51 11.21 -48.33
CA MET A 403 14.38 11.70 -47.27
C MET A 403 15.78 12.01 -47.82
N PHE A 404 16.47 11.05 -48.44
CA PHE A 404 17.84 11.24 -48.92
C PHE A 404 17.96 12.35 -49.98
N ASN A 405 16.97 12.49 -50.86
CA ASN A 405 16.94 13.55 -51.87
C ASN A 405 16.98 14.97 -51.28
N GLU A 406 16.43 15.16 -50.07
CA GLU A 406 16.49 16.45 -49.36
C GLU A 406 17.92 16.82 -48.95
N TYR A 407 18.81 15.84 -48.76
CA TYR A 407 20.19 16.01 -48.28
C TYR A 407 21.24 15.90 -49.40
N THR A 408 20.83 15.89 -50.67
CA THR A 408 21.76 15.94 -51.82
C THR A 408 22.44 17.32 -51.92
N SER A 409 21.81 18.37 -51.37
CA SER A 409 22.40 19.71 -51.32
C SER A 409 23.41 19.83 -50.16
N PRO A 410 24.65 20.29 -50.40
CA PRO A 410 25.69 20.40 -49.36
C PRO A 410 25.26 21.23 -48.13
N ASP A 411 24.45 22.27 -48.34
CA ASP A 411 23.99 23.17 -47.27
C ASP A 411 23.07 22.50 -46.25
N LYS A 412 22.40 21.41 -46.65
CA LYS A 412 21.50 20.64 -45.78
C LYS A 412 22.18 19.46 -45.12
N LEU A 413 23.33 19.03 -45.64
CA LEU A 413 24.06 17.87 -45.14
C LEU A 413 24.63 18.15 -43.74
N ARG A 414 24.14 17.42 -42.74
CA ARG A 414 24.63 17.52 -41.36
C ARG A 414 25.58 16.36 -41.09
N PHE A 415 26.79 16.70 -40.69
CA PHE A 415 27.79 15.73 -40.24
C PHE A 415 28.56 16.24 -39.02
N GLN A 416 29.04 15.29 -38.24
CA GLN A 416 29.95 15.52 -37.13
C GLN A 416 31.27 14.82 -37.44
N GLU A 417 32.37 15.56 -37.37
CA GLU A 417 33.71 14.99 -37.48
C GLU A 417 34.09 14.37 -36.14
N LEU A 418 34.45 13.09 -36.17
CA LEU A 418 34.75 12.31 -34.97
C LEU A 418 36.26 12.29 -34.71
N PRO A 419 36.68 12.31 -33.44
CA PRO A 419 38.09 12.46 -33.10
C PRO A 419 38.88 11.16 -33.32
N GLY A 420 40.01 11.30 -34.01
CA GLY A 420 40.93 10.20 -34.29
C GLY A 420 40.46 9.36 -35.47
N ASP A 421 41.30 9.31 -36.50
CA ASP A 421 41.04 8.57 -37.72
C ASP A 421 41.12 7.06 -37.47
N ILE A 422 40.05 6.34 -37.82
CA ILE A 422 39.96 4.88 -37.74
C ILE A 422 39.35 4.30 -39.01
N THR A 423 39.79 3.09 -39.38
CA THR A 423 39.40 2.41 -40.62
C THR A 423 38.08 1.67 -40.55
N THR A 424 37.62 1.27 -39.36
CA THR A 424 36.39 0.48 -39.18
C THR A 424 35.20 1.31 -38.72
N ALA A 425 35.42 2.40 -37.98
CA ALA A 425 34.42 3.39 -37.50
C ALA A 425 33.02 2.81 -37.19
N GLU A 426 32.98 1.65 -36.52
CA GLU A 426 31.78 0.82 -36.36
C GLU A 426 30.64 1.59 -35.66
N LEU A 427 29.41 1.42 -36.15
CA LEU A 427 28.19 1.99 -35.55
C LEU A 427 27.33 0.87 -34.99
N ARG A 428 26.95 0.95 -33.71
CA ARG A 428 26.04 0.01 -33.06
C ARG A 428 24.87 0.74 -32.42
N PHE A 429 23.66 0.30 -32.72
CA PHE A 429 22.44 0.70 -32.01
C PHE A 429 22.17 -0.29 -30.88
N TYR A 430 21.55 0.19 -29.80
CA TYR A 430 21.13 -0.64 -28.67
C TYR A 430 19.62 -0.52 -28.50
N ALA A 431 18.90 -1.64 -28.52
CA ALA A 431 17.49 -1.73 -28.12
C ALA A 431 17.33 -2.63 -26.90
N LYS A 432 16.33 -2.34 -26.07
CA LYS A 432 16.12 -3.10 -24.83
C LYS A 432 15.32 -4.39 -25.05
N GLN A 433 14.42 -4.38 -26.02
CA GLN A 433 13.54 -5.50 -26.34
C GLN A 433 13.54 -5.71 -27.85
N GLU A 434 13.21 -6.93 -28.26
CA GLU A 434 13.01 -7.28 -29.67
C GLU A 434 11.99 -6.32 -30.31
N ARG A 435 12.27 -5.86 -31.55
CA ARG A 435 11.43 -4.95 -32.35
C ARG A 435 11.15 -3.57 -31.72
N GLU A 436 11.72 -3.23 -30.56
CA GLU A 436 11.68 -1.85 -30.06
C GLU A 436 12.66 -0.95 -30.80
N ARG A 437 12.30 0.34 -30.92
CA ARG A 437 13.24 1.38 -31.37
C ARG A 437 14.48 1.40 -30.47
N ALA A 438 15.63 1.65 -31.08
CA ALA A 438 16.88 1.81 -30.36
C ALA A 438 16.76 2.91 -29.30
N LYS A 439 17.33 2.66 -28.12
CA LYS A 439 17.38 3.59 -26.99
C LYS A 439 18.71 4.30 -26.89
N GLY A 440 19.76 3.79 -27.52
CA GLY A 440 21.05 4.46 -27.60
C GLY A 440 21.91 3.92 -28.73
N PHE A 441 23.09 4.52 -28.87
CA PHE A 441 24.06 4.16 -29.89
C PHE A 441 25.50 4.32 -29.37
N GLY A 442 26.43 3.69 -30.08
CA GLY A 442 27.86 3.94 -29.94
C GLY A 442 28.53 3.93 -31.31
N VAL A 443 29.53 4.79 -31.47
CA VAL A 443 30.41 4.89 -32.64
C VAL A 443 31.85 4.71 -32.19
N LEU A 444 32.55 3.75 -32.80
CA LEU A 444 33.96 3.50 -32.54
C LEU A 444 34.80 4.58 -33.23
N THR A 445 35.65 5.28 -32.47
CA THR A 445 36.52 6.36 -33.00
C THR A 445 37.97 6.11 -32.63
N GLY A 446 38.93 6.86 -33.19
CA GLY A 446 40.35 6.70 -32.83
C GLY A 446 40.70 7.19 -31.41
N GLU A 447 39.89 8.06 -30.81
CA GLU A 447 40.13 8.61 -29.47
C GLU A 447 39.22 8.01 -28.38
N GLY A 448 38.13 7.35 -28.74
CA GLY A 448 37.20 6.72 -27.79
C GLY A 448 35.95 6.14 -28.45
N VAL A 449 34.92 5.85 -27.66
CA VAL A 449 33.58 5.52 -28.17
C VAL A 449 32.68 6.74 -28.02
N TYR A 450 32.22 7.29 -29.14
CA TYR A 450 31.21 8.35 -29.12
C TYR A 450 29.83 7.71 -28.94
N HIS A 451 29.14 8.02 -27.86
CA HIS A 451 27.87 7.39 -27.53
C HIS A 451 26.80 8.42 -27.16
N GLY A 452 25.54 8.00 -27.17
CA GLY A 452 24.40 8.81 -26.76
C GLY A 452 23.12 7.99 -26.70
N ASP A 453 22.05 8.65 -26.25
CA ASP A 453 20.71 8.07 -26.13
C ASP A 453 19.78 8.66 -27.20
N PHE A 454 18.86 7.84 -27.70
CA PHE A 454 17.86 8.23 -28.68
C PHE A 454 16.54 8.65 -28.03
N VAL A 455 15.95 9.74 -28.52
CA VAL A 455 14.62 10.22 -28.12
C VAL A 455 13.76 10.44 -29.34
N PHE A 456 12.86 9.49 -29.61
CA PHE A 456 11.92 9.53 -30.72
C PHE A 456 10.53 10.00 -30.27
N GLY A 457 9.98 11.00 -30.95
CA GLY A 457 8.65 11.55 -30.70
C GLY A 457 8.15 12.39 -31.87
N LEU A 458 6.91 12.88 -31.77
CA LEU A 458 6.27 13.68 -32.81
C LEU A 458 7.04 14.97 -33.15
N SER A 459 7.65 15.57 -32.13
CA SER A 459 8.46 16.78 -32.25
C SER A 459 9.96 16.50 -32.43
N SER A 460 10.36 15.25 -32.74
CA SER A 460 11.75 14.95 -33.01
C SER A 460 12.24 15.71 -34.24
N THR A 461 13.37 16.38 -34.09
CA THR A 461 14.15 17.08 -35.09
C THR A 461 15.58 16.55 -35.05
N MET A 462 16.42 16.99 -36.00
CA MET A 462 17.83 16.59 -36.02
C MET A 462 18.58 16.94 -34.71
N GLU A 463 18.15 18.00 -34.01
CA GLU A 463 18.86 18.55 -32.84
C GLU A 463 18.51 17.86 -31.52
N ASN A 464 17.33 17.24 -31.42
CA ASN A 464 16.83 16.67 -30.17
C ASN A 464 16.67 15.14 -30.20
N VAL A 465 16.88 14.50 -31.37
CA VAL A 465 16.76 13.04 -31.51
C VAL A 465 17.88 12.30 -30.79
N THR A 466 19.07 12.90 -30.66
CA THR A 466 20.17 12.39 -29.84
C THR A 466 20.35 13.26 -28.61
N THR A 467 20.49 12.62 -27.44
CA THR A 467 20.68 13.29 -26.15
C THR A 467 21.78 12.60 -25.35
N GLY A 468 22.33 13.27 -24.33
CA GLY A 468 23.37 12.69 -23.47
C GLY A 468 24.62 12.27 -24.24
N THR A 469 24.94 12.96 -25.34
CA THR A 469 26.06 12.58 -26.20
C THR A 469 27.40 12.89 -25.54
N GLY A 470 28.37 12.01 -25.72
CA GLY A 470 29.70 12.14 -25.13
C GLY A 470 30.73 11.22 -25.75
N LEU A 471 32.01 11.58 -25.61
CA LEU A 471 33.13 10.73 -26.01
C LEU A 471 33.66 10.00 -24.78
N LEU A 472 33.47 8.68 -24.74
CA LEU A 472 34.07 7.80 -23.75
C LEU A 472 35.50 7.47 -24.18
N ALA A 473 36.49 8.14 -23.58
CA ALA A 473 37.91 7.89 -23.87
C ALA A 473 38.31 6.45 -23.55
N TYR A 474 39.24 5.89 -24.33
CA TYR A 474 39.74 4.55 -24.09
C TYR A 474 40.54 4.46 -22.79
N PRO A 475 40.18 3.54 -21.86
CA PRO A 475 40.95 3.34 -20.64
C PRO A 475 42.39 2.90 -20.95
N GLY A 476 43.37 3.50 -20.29
CA GLY A 476 44.77 3.12 -20.42
C GLY A 476 45.48 3.58 -21.70
N LYS A 477 44.83 4.40 -22.55
CA LYS A 477 45.51 5.08 -23.66
C LYS A 477 46.55 6.07 -23.08
N PRO A 478 47.84 5.95 -23.43
CA PRO A 478 48.86 6.87 -22.93
C PRO A 478 48.60 8.28 -23.46
N ASP A 479 48.65 9.27 -22.56
CA ASP A 479 48.54 10.68 -22.94
C ASP A 479 49.65 11.04 -23.93
N LYS A 480 49.30 11.81 -24.98
CA LYS A 480 50.26 12.26 -26.01
C LYS A 480 51.44 13.07 -25.43
N SER A 481 51.34 13.54 -24.18
CA SER A 481 52.38 14.24 -23.42
C SER A 481 53.35 13.31 -22.67
N SER A 482 53.00 12.03 -22.50
CA SER A 482 53.86 11.01 -21.91
C SER A 482 54.71 10.40 -23.01
N GLY A 483 56.02 10.66 -23.01
CA GLY A 483 56.99 10.18 -24.01
C GLY A 483 57.19 8.65 -24.09
N SER A 484 56.22 7.86 -23.64
CA SER A 484 56.18 6.41 -23.77
C SER A 484 55.85 6.04 -25.23
N ARG A 485 56.87 5.59 -25.98
CA ARG A 485 56.73 4.99 -27.32
C ARG A 485 56.12 3.58 -27.30
N GLY A 486 55.20 3.30 -26.38
CA GLY A 486 54.41 2.07 -26.42
C GLY A 486 53.39 2.17 -27.56
N SER A 487 53.40 1.21 -28.48
CA SER A 487 52.39 1.09 -29.55
C SER A 487 51.04 0.69 -28.95
N TRP A 488 50.27 1.66 -28.45
CA TRP A 488 48.88 1.45 -28.06
C TRP A 488 48.03 1.25 -29.31
N THR A 489 47.18 0.21 -29.32
CA THR A 489 46.30 -0.11 -30.43
C THR A 489 44.84 0.10 -30.03
N PRO A 490 44.01 0.70 -30.91
CA PRO A 490 42.59 0.85 -30.66
C PRO A 490 41.87 -0.52 -30.60
N PRO A 491 40.64 -0.57 -30.04
CA PRO A 491 39.80 -1.76 -30.11
C PRO A 491 39.51 -2.15 -31.56
N ILE A 492 39.33 -3.45 -31.79
CA ILE A 492 38.97 -4.05 -33.07
C ILE A 492 37.49 -3.83 -33.36
N SER A 493 36.64 -4.03 -32.34
CA SER A 493 35.18 -3.98 -32.43
C SER A 493 34.57 -3.64 -31.07
N MET A 494 33.29 -3.29 -31.04
CA MET A 494 32.55 -3.00 -29.82
C MET A 494 31.12 -3.55 -29.82
N ALA A 495 30.58 -3.74 -28.63
CA ALA A 495 29.14 -3.87 -28.39
C ALA A 495 28.65 -2.83 -27.39
N VAL A 496 27.41 -2.37 -27.57
CA VAL A 496 26.78 -1.35 -26.73
C VAL A 496 25.59 -1.97 -26.01
N THR A 497 25.55 -1.78 -24.69
CA THR A 497 24.47 -2.24 -23.81
C THR A 497 23.75 -1.05 -23.20
N GLN A 498 22.83 -1.27 -22.25
CA GLN A 498 22.08 -0.18 -21.64
C GLN A 498 22.99 0.80 -20.88
N TYR A 499 23.98 0.30 -20.15
CA TYR A 499 24.83 1.10 -19.27
C TYR A 499 26.34 0.91 -19.52
N HIS A 500 26.73 -0.04 -20.36
CA HIS A 500 28.14 -0.35 -20.63
C HIS A 500 28.48 -0.40 -22.12
N VAL A 501 29.77 -0.27 -22.42
CA VAL A 501 30.37 -0.58 -23.72
C VAL A 501 31.36 -1.71 -23.51
N ILE A 502 31.27 -2.74 -24.34
CA ILE A 502 32.20 -3.86 -24.39
C ILE A 502 33.17 -3.58 -25.53
N LEU A 503 34.47 -3.54 -25.23
CA LEU A 503 35.55 -3.25 -26.17
C LEU A 503 36.39 -4.51 -26.38
N LEU A 504 36.52 -4.92 -27.64
CA LEU A 504 37.38 -6.04 -28.01
C LEU A 504 38.76 -5.54 -28.43
N TYR A 505 39.79 -6.01 -27.76
CA TYR A 505 41.18 -5.84 -28.18
C TYR A 505 41.77 -7.18 -28.63
N THR A 506 42.90 -7.14 -29.33
CA THR A 506 43.59 -8.33 -29.86
C THR A 506 43.90 -9.40 -28.81
N ARG A 507 44.04 -9.03 -27.54
CA ARG A 507 44.47 -9.94 -26.45
C ARG A 507 43.52 -9.99 -25.26
N HIS A 508 42.51 -9.14 -25.22
CA HIS A 508 41.60 -9.04 -24.07
C HIS A 508 40.29 -8.38 -24.47
N VAL A 509 39.27 -8.59 -23.65
CA VAL A 509 38.01 -7.86 -23.68
C VAL A 509 37.91 -6.96 -22.45
N GLN A 510 37.38 -5.76 -22.63
CA GLN A 510 37.22 -4.77 -21.57
C GLN A 510 35.80 -4.24 -21.55
N VAL A 511 35.20 -4.12 -20.36
CA VAL A 511 33.84 -3.60 -20.17
C VAL A 511 33.93 -2.27 -19.43
N VAL A 512 33.42 -1.21 -20.04
CA VAL A 512 33.51 0.16 -19.55
C VAL A 512 32.11 0.72 -19.29
N SER A 513 31.91 1.36 -18.14
CA SER A 513 30.63 2.00 -17.81
C SER A 513 30.45 3.31 -18.60
N LYS A 514 29.32 3.46 -19.32
CA LYS A 514 28.93 4.70 -20.01
C LYS A 514 28.70 5.87 -19.04
N LEU A 515 28.32 5.56 -17.79
CA LEU A 515 27.96 6.57 -16.79
C LEU A 515 29.18 7.15 -16.06
N SER A 516 30.22 6.35 -15.85
CA SER A 516 31.39 6.74 -15.04
C SER A 516 32.72 6.74 -15.79
N GLY A 517 32.77 6.09 -16.96
CA GLY A 517 34.00 5.86 -17.72
C GLY A 517 34.96 4.86 -17.08
N VAL A 518 34.59 4.21 -15.98
CA VAL A 518 35.43 3.26 -15.26
C VAL A 518 35.33 1.87 -15.90
N VAL A 519 36.47 1.17 -15.94
CA VAL A 519 36.56 -0.25 -16.33
C VAL A 519 35.92 -1.10 -15.23
N VAL A 520 34.84 -1.78 -15.56
CA VAL A 520 34.09 -2.66 -14.64
C VAL A 520 34.66 -4.07 -14.68
N MET A 521 35.17 -4.50 -15.84
CA MET A 521 35.75 -5.82 -16.06
C MET A 521 36.81 -5.74 -17.16
N GLU A 522 37.87 -6.53 -17.01
CA GLU A 522 38.88 -6.75 -18.03
C GLU A 522 39.31 -8.22 -17.96
N GLU A 523 39.26 -8.92 -19.09
CA GLU A 523 39.57 -10.34 -19.18
C GLU A 523 40.46 -10.62 -20.40
N THR A 524 41.62 -11.24 -20.16
CA THR A 524 42.59 -11.59 -21.20
C THR A 524 42.24 -12.92 -21.84
N PHE A 525 42.37 -13.01 -23.16
CA PHE A 525 42.17 -14.26 -23.88
C PHE A 525 43.33 -15.23 -23.66
N ASP A 526 42.99 -16.51 -23.52
CA ASP A 526 43.94 -17.61 -23.53
C ASP A 526 44.44 -17.88 -24.96
N SER A 527 45.64 -18.44 -25.12
CA SER A 527 46.22 -18.83 -26.41
C SER A 527 45.35 -19.81 -27.21
N ARG A 528 44.44 -20.52 -26.54
CA ARG A 528 43.46 -21.42 -27.16
C ARG A 528 42.36 -20.70 -27.95
N VAL A 529 42.12 -19.41 -27.68
CA VAL A 529 41.16 -18.59 -28.43
C VAL A 529 41.73 -18.24 -29.81
N GLY A 530 43.05 -18.04 -29.91
CA GLY A 530 43.67 -17.61 -31.16
C GLY A 530 43.47 -16.10 -31.43
N ASN A 531 43.39 -15.73 -32.70
CA ASN A 531 43.22 -14.35 -33.13
C ASN A 531 41.73 -13.99 -33.16
N VAL A 532 41.34 -13.03 -32.34
CA VAL A 532 39.97 -12.49 -32.32
C VAL A 532 39.74 -11.56 -33.51
N HIS A 533 38.56 -11.65 -34.12
CA HIS A 533 38.21 -10.88 -35.32
C HIS A 533 37.14 -9.83 -35.06
N GLY A 534 36.15 -10.10 -34.21
CA GLY A 534 35.08 -9.13 -33.95
C GLY A 534 34.11 -9.51 -32.84
N ILE A 535 33.21 -8.58 -32.53
CA ILE A 535 32.03 -8.80 -31.69
C ILE A 535 30.79 -8.78 -32.60
N THR A 536 29.86 -9.70 -32.38
CA THR A 536 28.49 -9.59 -32.89
C THR A 536 27.48 -9.57 -31.75
N VAL A 537 26.33 -8.93 -31.98
CA VAL A 537 25.27 -8.75 -30.99
C VAL A 537 23.99 -9.29 -31.59
N ASP A 538 23.36 -10.20 -30.86
CA ASP A 538 22.02 -10.67 -31.17
C ASP A 538 21.02 -9.69 -30.56
N ASP A 539 20.43 -8.82 -31.38
CA ASP A 539 19.45 -7.82 -30.94
C ASP A 539 18.13 -8.44 -30.43
N THR A 540 17.84 -9.70 -30.78
CA THR A 540 16.60 -10.40 -30.39
C THR A 540 16.71 -10.90 -28.95
N PHE A 541 17.81 -11.57 -28.62
CA PHE A 541 18.05 -12.10 -27.26
C PHE A 541 18.94 -11.21 -26.39
N ASN A 542 19.48 -10.11 -26.93
CA ASN A 542 20.48 -9.25 -26.30
C ASN A 542 21.72 -10.01 -25.81
N THR A 543 22.17 -11.01 -26.58
CA THR A 543 23.40 -11.76 -26.30
C THR A 543 24.55 -11.19 -27.12
N VAL A 544 25.77 -11.32 -26.59
CA VAL A 544 26.97 -10.74 -27.19
C VAL A 544 27.99 -11.84 -27.41
N TRP A 545 28.54 -11.92 -28.62
CA TRP A 545 29.39 -13.01 -29.05
C TRP A 545 30.71 -12.47 -29.60
N ILE A 546 31.81 -13.06 -29.16
CA ILE A 546 33.16 -12.78 -29.67
C ILE A 546 33.58 -13.95 -30.53
N HIS A 547 34.06 -13.66 -31.73
CA HIS A 547 34.56 -14.69 -32.63
C HIS A 547 36.04 -14.50 -32.93
N SER A 548 36.70 -15.63 -33.15
CA SER A 548 38.11 -15.75 -33.44
C SER A 548 38.34 -16.84 -34.48
N ASN A 549 39.57 -16.97 -34.97
CA ASN A 549 39.92 -18.02 -35.90
C ASN A 549 39.82 -19.45 -35.34
N ARG A 550 39.64 -19.64 -34.02
CA ARG A 550 39.57 -20.98 -33.38
C ARG A 550 38.37 -21.20 -32.46
N ARG A 551 37.76 -20.15 -31.93
CA ARG A 551 36.67 -20.24 -30.95
C ARG A 551 35.63 -19.13 -31.10
N ILE A 552 34.40 -19.46 -30.73
CA ILE A 552 33.32 -18.50 -30.50
C ILE A 552 33.08 -18.47 -28.98
N LEU A 553 32.93 -17.28 -28.43
CA LEU A 553 32.77 -17.04 -26.99
C LEU A 553 31.53 -16.18 -26.74
N GLU A 554 30.63 -16.65 -25.88
CA GLU A 554 29.50 -15.84 -25.39
C GLU A 554 29.93 -14.96 -24.21
N VAL A 555 29.59 -13.68 -24.26
CA VAL A 555 29.76 -12.74 -23.15
C VAL A 555 28.48 -12.69 -22.34
N MET A 556 28.47 -13.40 -21.21
CA MET A 556 27.31 -13.49 -20.32
C MET A 556 27.05 -12.17 -19.57
N ILE A 557 25.96 -11.48 -19.92
CA ILE A 557 25.52 -10.26 -19.23
C ILE A 557 24.53 -10.64 -18.11
N ALA A 558 24.95 -10.48 -16.85
CA ALA A 558 24.12 -10.76 -15.69
C ALA A 558 24.05 -9.56 -14.73
N ASP A 559 22.83 -9.15 -14.36
CA ASP A 559 22.56 -8.07 -13.41
C ASP A 559 23.29 -6.75 -13.72
N GLU A 560 23.21 -6.30 -14.98
CA GLU A 560 23.90 -5.10 -15.48
C GLU A 560 23.64 -3.85 -14.61
N ASP A 561 22.39 -3.65 -14.18
CA ASP A 561 21.90 -2.50 -13.42
C ASP A 561 22.15 -2.57 -11.91
N ARG A 562 22.72 -3.65 -11.37
CA ARG A 562 22.88 -3.91 -9.92
C ARG A 562 23.51 -2.76 -9.11
N ASN A 563 24.45 -2.02 -9.71
CA ASN A 563 25.17 -0.92 -9.08
C ASN A 563 24.87 0.43 -9.74
N VAL A 564 23.98 0.48 -10.72
CA VAL A 564 23.69 1.70 -11.48
C VAL A 564 23.05 2.78 -10.59
N TRP A 565 22.21 2.39 -9.62
CA TRP A 565 21.66 3.32 -8.65
C TRP A 565 22.73 4.05 -7.83
N LYS A 566 23.87 3.40 -7.55
CA LYS A 566 25.00 4.03 -6.83
C LYS A 566 25.70 5.07 -7.71
N LEU A 567 25.82 4.80 -9.00
CA LEU A 567 26.42 5.72 -9.96
C LEU A 567 25.54 6.96 -10.13
N PHE A 568 24.21 6.78 -10.31
CA PHE A 568 23.28 7.90 -10.35
C PHE A 568 23.24 8.67 -9.03
N LEU A 569 23.26 7.97 -7.89
CA LEU A 569 23.34 8.61 -6.58
C LEU A 569 24.64 9.42 -6.43
N SER A 570 25.79 8.87 -6.83
CA SER A 570 27.08 9.58 -6.80
C SER A 570 27.02 10.83 -7.66
N LYS A 571 26.44 10.74 -8.86
CA LYS A 571 26.24 11.88 -9.76
C LYS A 571 25.34 12.93 -9.13
N ALA A 572 24.21 12.54 -8.53
CA ALA A 572 23.28 13.43 -7.86
C ALA A 572 23.93 14.18 -6.68
N VAL A 573 24.74 13.48 -5.88
CA VAL A 573 25.42 14.06 -4.71
C VAL A 573 26.56 15.00 -5.12
N MET A 574 27.34 14.64 -6.15
CA MET A 574 28.46 15.45 -6.66
C MET A 574 27.98 16.66 -7.47
N GLY A 575 26.85 16.54 -8.16
CA GLY A 575 26.26 17.64 -8.90
C GLY A 575 25.68 18.73 -7.99
N ASN A 576 24.98 19.68 -8.62
CA ASN A 576 24.22 20.70 -7.90
C ASN A 576 23.08 20.11 -7.07
N GLY A 577 22.83 18.79 -7.14
CA GLY A 577 21.78 18.11 -6.41
C GLY A 577 20.39 18.46 -6.95
N ASP A 578 20.23 18.41 -8.27
CA ASP A 578 18.92 18.50 -8.92
C ASP A 578 18.08 17.29 -8.52
N ASP A 579 16.81 17.50 -8.19
CA ASP A 579 15.92 16.40 -7.81
C ASP A 579 15.77 15.35 -8.91
N ARG A 580 15.91 15.77 -10.17
CA ARG A 580 15.88 14.88 -11.34
C ARG A 580 16.94 13.78 -11.27
N ASP A 581 18.14 14.10 -10.75
CA ASP A 581 19.22 13.11 -10.64
C ASP A 581 18.92 12.11 -9.51
N PHE A 582 18.34 12.56 -8.40
CA PHE A 582 17.88 11.67 -7.32
C PHE A 582 16.68 10.82 -7.75
N GLU A 583 15.75 11.37 -8.52
CA GLU A 583 14.63 10.64 -9.13
C GLU A 583 15.12 9.55 -10.09
N GLN A 584 16.13 9.86 -10.91
CA GLN A 584 16.77 8.88 -11.78
C GLN A 584 17.38 7.73 -10.97
N ALA A 585 18.07 8.04 -9.87
CA ALA A 585 18.61 7.03 -8.95
C ALA A 585 17.50 6.19 -8.29
N LEU A 586 16.39 6.80 -7.87
CA LEU A 586 15.23 6.10 -7.29
C LEU A 586 14.50 5.23 -8.31
N GLY A 587 14.51 5.61 -9.59
CA GLY A 587 13.89 4.87 -10.69
C GLY A 587 14.58 3.54 -10.99
N VAL A 588 15.89 3.44 -10.72
CA VAL A 588 16.69 2.22 -10.95
C VAL A 588 16.89 1.37 -9.68
N CYS A 589 16.41 1.81 -8.52
CA CYS A 589 16.51 1.03 -7.28
C CYS A 589 15.56 -0.19 -7.32
N ARG A 590 16.10 -1.39 -7.12
CA ARG A 590 15.34 -2.65 -7.10
C ARG A 590 14.73 -2.93 -5.73
N ASN A 591 15.44 -2.58 -4.66
CA ASN A 591 15.09 -2.98 -3.29
C ASN A 591 14.81 -1.81 -2.35
N GLY A 592 14.06 -2.07 -1.28
CA GLY A 592 13.74 -1.05 -0.26
C GLY A 592 14.98 -0.41 0.37
N TRP A 593 16.03 -1.18 0.66
CA TRP A 593 17.26 -0.66 1.27
C TRP A 593 18.04 0.29 0.34
N GLU A 594 18.02 0.04 -0.97
CA GLU A 594 18.65 0.92 -1.98
C GLU A 594 17.92 2.26 -2.03
N ARG A 595 16.58 2.19 -2.09
CA ARG A 595 15.71 3.38 -2.02
C ARG A 595 15.97 4.18 -0.75
N GLN A 596 16.12 3.51 0.40
CA GLN A 596 16.42 4.16 1.68
C GLN A 596 17.76 4.91 1.66
N ARG A 597 18.80 4.34 1.02
CA ARG A 597 20.09 5.03 0.87
C ARG A 597 19.98 6.27 -0.01
N VAL A 598 19.24 6.20 -1.13
CA VAL A 598 19.04 7.34 -2.03
C VAL A 598 18.22 8.44 -1.35
N LEU A 599 17.09 8.10 -0.72
CA LEU A 599 16.25 9.06 0.02
C LEU A 599 17.02 9.75 1.15
N THR A 600 17.84 8.97 1.88
CA THR A 600 18.68 9.51 2.96
C THR A 600 19.67 10.55 2.43
N ALA A 601 20.36 10.23 1.34
CA ALA A 601 21.33 11.15 0.74
C ALA A 601 20.65 12.39 0.12
N GLN A 602 19.45 12.24 -0.45
CA GLN A 602 18.66 13.37 -0.94
C GLN A 602 18.27 14.30 0.22
N ALA A 603 17.78 13.74 1.33
CA ALA A 603 17.41 14.50 2.51
C ALA A 603 18.61 15.25 3.12
N ASP A 604 19.77 14.59 3.23
CA ASP A 604 21.01 15.23 3.70
C ASP A 604 21.42 16.38 2.78
N LYS A 605 21.41 16.18 1.45
CA LYS A 605 21.79 17.22 0.49
C LYS A 605 20.85 18.44 0.56
N LEU A 606 19.54 18.21 0.71
CA LEU A 606 18.56 19.30 0.88
C LEU A 606 18.77 20.03 2.21
N PHE A 607 19.09 19.30 3.28
CA PHE A 607 19.38 19.87 4.58
C PHE A 607 20.66 20.73 4.55
N ASP A 608 21.72 20.26 3.89
CA ASP A 608 22.99 20.98 3.71
C ASP A 608 22.82 22.25 2.86
N LYS A 609 21.86 22.27 1.92
CA LYS A 609 21.48 23.45 1.14
C LYS A 609 20.67 24.48 1.94
N GLY A 610 20.15 24.12 3.11
CA GLY A 610 19.25 24.97 3.90
C GLY A 610 17.77 24.88 3.49
N GLU A 611 17.40 23.95 2.61
CA GLU A 611 16.00 23.70 2.22
C GLU A 611 15.30 22.77 3.23
N TYR A 612 15.17 23.24 4.47
CA TYR A 612 14.77 22.44 5.63
C TYR A 612 13.37 21.80 5.51
N ASP A 613 12.39 22.52 4.97
CA ASP A 613 11.02 22.01 4.82
C ASP A 613 10.96 20.82 3.86
N ARG A 614 11.68 20.91 2.74
CA ARG A 614 11.78 19.83 1.77
C ARG A 614 12.55 18.65 2.35
N ALA A 615 13.65 18.92 3.05
CA ALA A 615 14.39 17.90 3.77
C ALA A 615 13.51 17.16 4.80
N ALA A 616 12.65 17.87 5.54
CA ALA A 616 11.72 17.29 6.52
C ALA A 616 10.77 16.25 5.89
N VAL A 617 10.18 16.59 4.74
CA VAL A 617 9.27 15.68 4.00
C VAL A 617 10.00 14.42 3.52
N ILE A 618 11.25 14.54 3.07
CA ILE A 618 12.03 13.38 2.62
C ILE A 618 12.53 12.57 3.81
N TYR A 619 13.07 13.19 4.86
CA TYR A 619 13.52 12.50 6.08
C TYR A 619 12.39 11.70 6.74
N ALA A 620 11.15 12.18 6.68
CA ALA A 620 9.99 11.44 7.19
C ALA A 620 9.82 10.07 6.50
N LYS A 621 10.23 9.93 5.23
CA LYS A 621 10.19 8.68 4.45
C LYS A 621 11.42 7.78 4.67
N THR A 622 12.43 8.27 5.38
CA THR A 622 13.67 7.52 5.63
C THR A 622 13.58 6.61 6.86
N THR A 623 14.45 5.60 6.90
CA THR A 623 14.70 4.72 8.06
C THR A 623 15.74 5.29 9.04
N ARG A 624 16.08 6.58 8.96
CA ARG A 624 16.93 7.20 9.98
C ARG A 624 16.22 7.20 11.34
N SER A 625 17.02 7.19 12.41
CA SER A 625 16.48 7.30 13.75
C SER A 625 15.73 8.62 13.91
N PHE A 626 14.60 8.57 14.61
CA PHE A 626 13.72 9.72 14.79
C PHE A 626 14.46 10.82 15.56
N GLU A 627 15.22 10.44 16.57
CA GLU A 627 15.99 11.29 17.46
C GLU A 627 17.07 12.06 16.69
N GLU A 628 17.82 11.39 15.82
CA GLU A 628 18.86 12.02 15.02
C GLU A 628 18.28 13.13 14.12
N VAL A 629 17.16 12.84 13.44
CA VAL A 629 16.54 13.82 12.54
C VAL A 629 15.91 14.97 13.34
N ALA A 630 15.22 14.67 14.44
CA ALA A 630 14.62 15.71 15.27
C ALA A 630 15.68 16.63 15.89
N LEU A 631 16.79 16.08 16.38
CA LEU A 631 17.92 16.85 16.90
C LEU A 631 18.54 17.76 15.82
N LYS A 632 18.71 17.27 14.59
CA LYS A 632 19.20 18.10 13.47
C LYS A 632 18.36 19.37 13.27
N PHE A 633 17.02 19.26 13.28
CA PHE A 633 16.15 20.43 13.13
C PHE A 633 16.15 21.34 14.37
N LEU A 634 16.26 20.76 15.57
CA LEU A 634 16.37 21.53 16.81
C LEU A 634 17.67 22.35 16.87
N GLU A 635 18.81 21.76 16.47
CA GLU A 635 20.11 22.44 16.42
C GLU A 635 20.16 23.60 15.42
N LYS A 636 19.34 23.55 14.36
CA LYS A 636 19.19 24.65 13.39
C LYS A 636 18.12 25.67 13.77
N GLU A 637 17.45 25.48 14.91
CA GLU A 637 16.34 26.31 15.40
C GLU A 637 15.16 26.42 14.41
N THR A 638 15.04 25.47 13.46
CA THR A 638 13.99 25.46 12.43
C THR A 638 12.78 24.67 12.91
N ARG A 639 11.99 25.29 13.81
CA ARG A 639 10.81 24.64 14.42
C ARG A 639 9.69 24.32 13.42
N ASP A 640 9.51 25.14 12.38
CA ASP A 640 8.50 24.90 11.34
C ASP A 640 8.79 23.63 10.53
N SER A 641 10.04 23.43 10.13
CA SER A 641 10.46 22.23 9.41
C SER A 641 10.39 20.99 10.32
N LEU A 642 10.68 21.14 11.62
CA LEU A 642 10.46 20.06 12.60
C LEU A 642 8.97 19.69 12.69
N LEU A 643 8.08 20.67 12.81
CA LEU A 643 6.63 20.44 12.82
C LEU A 643 6.19 19.67 11.56
N LEU A 644 6.69 20.06 10.39
CA LEU A 644 6.40 19.36 9.13
C LEU A 644 6.92 17.91 9.15
N PHE A 645 8.14 17.67 9.66
CA PHE A 645 8.69 16.32 9.83
C PHE A 645 7.81 15.46 10.74
N LEU A 646 7.39 16.00 11.90
CA LEU A 646 6.55 15.28 12.87
C LEU A 646 5.16 14.96 12.29
N LEU A 647 4.53 15.91 11.59
CA LEU A 647 3.25 15.69 10.92
C LEU A 647 3.34 14.59 9.86
N GLN A 648 4.42 14.54 9.08
CA GLN A 648 4.63 13.49 8.09
C GLN A 648 4.93 12.14 8.75
N LYS A 649 5.72 12.11 9.83
CA LYS A 649 5.95 10.89 10.60
C LYS A 649 4.66 10.37 11.23
N LEU A 650 3.81 11.22 11.79
CA LEU A 650 2.52 10.84 12.35
C LEU A 650 1.62 10.14 11.31
N LYS A 651 1.60 10.63 10.06
CA LYS A 651 0.87 10.01 8.94
C LYS A 651 1.44 8.65 8.54
N SER A 652 2.74 8.41 8.74
CA SER A 652 3.39 7.14 8.41
C SER A 652 3.19 6.04 9.46
N LEU A 653 2.78 6.39 10.69
CA LEU A 653 2.58 5.44 11.78
C LEU A 653 1.28 4.63 11.62
N GLY A 654 1.38 3.32 11.91
CA GLY A 654 0.27 2.37 11.82
C GLY A 654 -0.79 2.60 12.90
N GLY A 655 -1.93 1.92 12.79
CA GLY A 655 -3.02 2.00 13.78
C GLY A 655 -2.64 1.51 15.18
N ASP A 656 -1.67 0.59 15.26
CA ASP A 656 -1.29 -0.11 16.49
C ASP A 656 -0.33 0.70 17.38
N GLU A 657 0.35 1.72 16.83
CA GLU A 657 1.38 2.52 17.50
C GLU A 657 0.77 3.68 18.32
N LYS A 658 -0.18 3.36 19.20
CA LYS A 658 -0.96 4.37 19.95
C LYS A 658 -0.07 5.26 20.82
N THR A 659 0.89 4.69 21.54
CA THR A 659 1.76 5.45 22.45
C THR A 659 2.65 6.42 21.68
N GLN A 660 3.24 5.99 20.56
CA GLN A 660 4.07 6.84 19.71
C GLN A 660 3.24 7.99 19.14
N LYS A 661 2.01 7.71 18.68
CA LYS A 661 1.08 8.74 18.20
C LYS A 661 0.75 9.75 19.30
N THR A 662 0.47 9.31 20.52
CA THR A 662 0.15 10.23 21.64
C THR A 662 1.33 11.14 22.00
N VAL A 663 2.55 10.62 22.04
CA VAL A 663 3.75 11.43 22.32
C VAL A 663 3.99 12.44 21.19
N LEU A 664 3.92 12.00 19.93
CA LEU A 664 4.07 12.90 18.78
C LEU A 664 2.98 13.97 18.75
N CYS A 665 1.72 13.62 19.00
CA CYS A 665 0.63 14.57 19.04
C CYS A 665 0.83 15.61 20.14
N SER A 666 1.30 15.21 21.32
CA SER A 666 1.60 16.14 22.41
C SER A 666 2.71 17.12 22.01
N TRP A 667 3.75 16.65 21.33
CA TRP A 667 4.82 17.51 20.84
C TRP A 667 4.36 18.45 19.71
N ILE A 668 3.53 17.95 18.80
CA ILE A 668 2.94 18.77 17.72
C ILE A 668 2.06 19.88 18.29
N VAL A 669 1.24 19.60 19.33
CA VAL A 669 0.44 20.62 20.03
C VAL A 669 1.35 21.71 20.58
N GLU A 670 2.42 21.34 21.28
CA GLU A 670 3.40 22.30 21.81
C GLU A 670 3.99 23.19 20.70
N LEU A 671 4.41 22.59 19.57
CA LEU A 671 4.97 23.34 18.45
C LEU A 671 3.96 24.29 17.79
N PHE A 672 2.69 23.91 17.68
CA PHE A 672 1.62 24.82 17.23
C PHE A 672 1.45 25.99 18.20
N LEU A 673 1.40 25.72 19.51
CA LEU A 673 1.25 26.73 20.56
C LEU A 673 2.45 27.69 20.62
N ASP A 674 3.66 27.20 20.44
CA ASP A 674 4.87 28.02 20.30
C ASP A 674 4.82 28.90 19.06
N LYS A 675 4.36 28.38 17.92
CA LYS A 675 4.26 29.15 16.68
C LYS A 675 3.28 30.32 16.80
N PHE A 676 2.19 30.13 17.54
CA PHE A 676 1.28 31.23 17.88
C PHE A 676 1.96 32.37 18.66
N ASN A 677 2.93 32.07 19.53
CA ASN A 677 3.63 33.08 20.34
C ASN A 677 4.59 33.97 19.51
N VAL A 678 4.98 33.51 18.31
CA VAL A 678 5.90 34.24 17.43
C VAL A 678 5.18 35.33 16.61
N LEU A 679 3.88 35.16 16.34
CA LEU A 679 3.07 36.11 15.56
C LEU A 679 2.70 37.33 16.42
N LYS A 680 3.31 38.49 16.17
CA LYS A 680 3.25 39.71 17.02
C LYS A 680 2.35 40.82 16.45
N GLY A 681 1.24 40.45 15.81
CA GLY A 681 0.12 41.36 15.52
C GLY A 681 0.34 42.36 14.36
N SER A 682 1.23 42.08 13.40
CA SER A 682 1.26 42.80 12.12
C SER A 682 0.00 42.51 11.27
N ALA A 683 -0.30 43.34 10.26
CA ALA A 683 -1.45 43.09 9.38
C ALA A 683 -1.33 41.77 8.58
N GLN A 684 -0.11 41.36 8.21
CA GLN A 684 0.17 40.05 7.60
C GLN A 684 0.07 38.91 8.63
N ASP A 685 0.30 39.20 9.92
CA ASP A 685 0.19 38.22 10.99
C ASP A 685 -1.26 37.83 11.24
N VAL A 686 -2.25 38.67 10.91
CA VAL A 686 -3.67 38.36 11.11
C VAL A 686 -4.10 37.20 10.21
N ASP A 687 -3.78 37.25 8.91
CA ASP A 687 -4.11 36.18 7.97
C ASP A 687 -3.30 34.91 8.27
N ALA A 688 -2.01 35.06 8.59
CA ALA A 688 -1.16 33.93 9.00
C ALA A 688 -1.67 33.27 10.29
N HIS A 689 -2.15 34.06 11.24
CA HIS A 689 -2.74 33.58 12.49
C HIS A 689 -4.04 32.82 12.24
N ALA A 690 -4.92 33.34 11.37
CA ALA A 690 -6.16 32.67 11.02
C ALA A 690 -5.92 31.30 10.35
N ASN A 691 -4.95 31.24 9.42
CA ASN A 691 -4.55 29.98 8.77
C ASN A 691 -3.97 28.98 9.78
N LEU A 692 -3.08 29.44 10.66
CA LEU A 692 -2.50 28.59 11.71
C LEU A 692 -3.57 28.08 12.68
N LEU A 693 -4.54 28.92 13.02
CA LEU A 693 -5.67 28.55 13.87
C LEU A 693 -6.55 27.49 13.22
N PHE A 694 -6.81 27.62 11.91
CA PHE A 694 -7.53 26.61 11.15
C PHE A 694 -6.77 25.27 11.13
N GLU A 695 -5.48 25.29 10.81
CA GLU A 695 -4.63 24.09 10.81
C GLU A 695 -4.59 23.40 12.18
N PHE A 696 -4.45 24.18 13.26
CA PHE A 696 -4.42 23.65 14.62
C PHE A 696 -5.76 23.03 15.01
N LYS A 697 -6.89 23.68 14.73
CA LYS A 697 -8.23 23.14 15.01
C LYS A 697 -8.50 21.87 14.21
N GLN A 698 -8.11 21.85 12.94
CA GLN A 698 -8.20 20.66 12.09
C GLN A 698 -7.37 19.51 12.67
N PHE A 699 -6.13 19.79 13.12
CA PHE A 699 -5.27 18.79 13.75
C PHE A 699 -5.90 18.19 15.01
N LEU A 700 -6.44 19.02 15.91
CA LEU A 700 -7.12 18.56 17.13
C LEU A 700 -8.33 17.66 16.80
N GLN A 701 -9.08 18.00 15.75
CA GLN A 701 -10.23 17.22 15.30
C GLN A 701 -9.80 15.86 14.72
N ASP A 702 -8.79 15.85 13.84
CA ASP A 702 -8.31 14.64 13.16
C ASP A 702 -7.63 13.66 14.12
N GLN A 703 -6.93 14.17 15.14
CA GLN A 703 -6.13 13.36 16.08
C GLN A 703 -6.78 13.19 17.47
N LYS A 704 -8.08 13.48 17.62
CA LYS A 704 -8.79 13.47 18.92
C LYS A 704 -8.63 12.18 19.73
N SER A 705 -8.53 11.02 19.07
CA SER A 705 -8.39 9.71 19.71
C SER A 705 -6.97 9.41 20.21
N HIS A 706 -5.98 10.16 19.73
CA HIS A 706 -4.57 9.97 20.04
C HIS A 706 -4.03 11.04 21.00
N LEU A 707 -4.75 12.14 21.19
CA LEU A 707 -4.40 13.19 22.16
C LEU A 707 -4.74 12.74 23.58
N ASP A 708 -3.78 12.85 24.50
CA ASP A 708 -4.03 12.67 25.92
C ASP A 708 -4.75 13.91 26.48
N PRO A 709 -5.98 13.78 27.03
CA PRO A 709 -6.74 14.94 27.46
C PRO A 709 -6.04 15.77 28.54
N ALA A 710 -5.45 15.12 29.55
CA ALA A 710 -4.82 15.82 30.68
C ALA A 710 -3.63 16.68 30.22
N THR A 711 -2.75 16.10 29.41
CA THR A 711 -1.58 16.80 28.86
C THR A 711 -2.03 17.93 27.93
N THR A 712 -2.94 17.65 27.00
CA THR A 712 -3.41 18.64 26.02
C THR A 712 -4.07 19.84 26.70
N PHE A 713 -4.88 19.62 27.74
CA PHE A 713 -5.46 20.70 28.53
C PHE A 713 -4.40 21.55 29.23
N ASN A 714 -3.39 20.94 29.83
CA ASN A 714 -2.32 21.65 30.52
C ASN A 714 -1.51 22.51 29.55
N LEU A 715 -1.15 21.97 28.37
CA LEU A 715 -0.41 22.72 27.35
C LEU A 715 -1.19 23.95 26.87
N ILE A 716 -2.45 23.77 26.42
CA ILE A 716 -3.27 24.88 25.92
C ILE A 716 -3.52 25.92 27.01
N SER A 717 -3.76 25.49 28.25
CA SER A 717 -3.95 26.39 29.40
C SER A 717 -2.69 27.21 29.71
N SER A 718 -1.52 26.58 29.68
CA SER A 718 -0.25 27.24 29.98
C SER A 718 0.12 28.33 28.97
N HIS A 719 -0.31 28.18 27.72
CA HIS A 719 -0.17 29.18 26.66
C HIS A 719 -1.30 30.24 26.67
N GLY A 720 -2.25 30.17 27.63
CA GLY A 720 -3.29 31.18 27.80
C GLY A 720 -4.30 31.24 26.66
N ARG A 721 -4.65 30.09 26.06
CA ARG A 721 -5.56 30.00 24.89
C ARG A 721 -6.91 29.37 25.25
N PRO A 722 -7.81 30.10 25.92
CA PRO A 722 -9.03 29.52 26.47
C PRO A 722 -10.06 29.13 25.41
N ASP A 723 -10.12 29.83 24.26
CA ASP A 723 -11.07 29.52 23.20
C ASP A 723 -10.73 28.20 22.49
N GLU A 724 -9.44 27.93 22.28
CA GLU A 724 -8.96 26.63 21.78
C GLU A 724 -9.16 25.50 22.80
N LEU A 725 -9.06 25.81 24.10
CA LEU A 725 -9.32 24.86 25.18
C LEU A 725 -10.78 24.41 25.17
N VAL A 726 -11.71 25.35 25.02
CA VAL A 726 -13.15 25.08 24.90
C VAL A 726 -13.46 24.26 23.65
N PHE A 727 -12.82 24.60 22.53
CA PHE A 727 -12.94 23.83 21.29
C PHE A 727 -12.50 22.37 21.49
N TYR A 728 -11.34 22.13 22.10
CA TYR A 728 -10.88 20.77 22.40
C TYR A 728 -11.81 20.03 23.38
N ALA A 729 -12.27 20.69 24.45
CA ALA A 729 -13.21 20.11 25.41
C ALA A 729 -14.54 19.70 24.72
N THR A 730 -15.01 20.50 23.76
CA THR A 730 -16.20 20.18 22.95
C THR A 730 -15.95 18.96 22.05
N LEU A 731 -14.76 18.82 21.46
CA LEU A 731 -14.41 17.69 20.59
C LEU A 731 -14.34 16.34 21.32
N ILE A 732 -13.88 16.34 22.57
CA ILE A 732 -13.82 15.14 23.42
C ILE A 732 -15.10 14.89 24.22
N GLU A 733 -16.14 15.71 24.02
CA GLU A 733 -17.41 15.67 24.75
C GLU A 733 -17.27 15.87 26.28
N ASP A 734 -16.24 16.59 26.73
CA ASP A 734 -16.09 17.01 28.13
C ASP A 734 -16.91 18.28 28.40
N TYR A 735 -18.24 18.10 28.41
CA TYR A 735 -19.20 19.18 28.60
C TYR A 735 -19.07 19.86 29.96
N GLU A 736 -18.57 19.15 30.98
CA GLU A 736 -18.37 19.72 32.32
C GLU A 736 -17.39 20.88 32.29
N LYS A 737 -16.23 20.71 31.63
CA LYS A 737 -15.23 21.78 31.49
C LYS A 737 -15.76 22.95 30.67
N VAL A 738 -16.48 22.68 29.58
CA VAL A 738 -17.06 23.74 28.73
C VAL A 738 -18.09 24.58 29.51
N ILE A 739 -18.96 23.93 30.28
CA ILE A 739 -19.96 24.64 31.10
C ILE A 739 -19.27 25.43 32.20
N THR A 740 -18.30 24.84 32.90
CA THR A 740 -17.52 25.55 33.93
C THR A 740 -16.92 26.83 33.35
N TYR A 741 -16.33 26.74 32.15
CA TYR A 741 -15.76 27.89 31.45
C TYR A 741 -16.77 29.01 31.17
N HIS A 742 -17.94 28.69 30.59
CA HIS A 742 -18.95 29.71 30.32
C HIS A 742 -19.56 30.29 31.61
N VAL A 743 -19.73 29.47 32.66
CA VAL A 743 -20.23 29.90 33.96
C VAL A 743 -19.25 30.85 34.65
N ASP A 744 -17.96 30.55 34.64
CA ASP A 744 -16.91 31.39 35.24
C ASP A 744 -16.78 32.75 34.52
N ARG A 745 -17.04 32.79 33.21
CA ARG A 745 -17.09 34.04 32.42
C ARG A 745 -18.41 34.81 32.52
N GLY A 746 -19.41 34.26 33.23
CA GLY A 746 -20.75 34.85 33.35
C GLY A 746 -21.62 34.73 32.10
N GLU A 747 -21.20 33.91 31.12
CA GLU A 747 -21.92 33.64 29.88
C GLU A 747 -22.98 32.54 30.08
N TYR A 748 -23.86 32.72 31.08
CA TYR A 748 -24.85 31.71 31.49
C TYR A 748 -25.79 31.27 30.35
N GLY A 749 -26.06 32.16 29.38
CA GLY A 749 -26.87 31.83 28.20
C GLY A 749 -26.22 30.78 27.29
N ALA A 750 -24.92 30.90 27.04
CA ALA A 750 -24.18 29.93 26.23
C ALA A 750 -24.09 28.56 26.93
N ALA A 751 -23.92 28.56 28.27
CA ALA A 751 -23.96 27.34 29.07
C ALA A 751 -25.32 26.62 28.98
N ILE A 752 -26.44 27.37 29.04
CA ILE A 752 -27.79 26.80 28.89
C ILE A 752 -28.03 26.29 27.47
N GLU A 753 -27.58 27.02 26.45
CA GLU A 753 -27.71 26.59 25.06
C GLU A 753 -26.98 25.28 24.80
N LEU A 754 -25.75 25.15 25.31
CA LEU A 754 -24.97 23.92 25.22
C LEU A 754 -25.70 22.75 25.89
N LEU A 755 -26.16 22.95 27.13
CA LEU A 755 -26.92 21.96 27.89
C LEU A 755 -28.24 21.54 27.21
N ARG A 756 -28.86 22.44 26.45
CA ARG A 756 -30.08 22.19 25.67
C ARG A 756 -29.81 21.46 24.35
N SER A 757 -28.69 21.77 23.70
CA SER A 757 -28.33 21.23 22.38
C SER A 757 -27.87 19.77 22.42
N VAL A 758 -27.33 19.32 23.55
CA VAL A 758 -26.78 17.98 23.75
C VAL A 758 -27.86 17.03 24.28
N GLU A 759 -27.80 15.76 23.87
CA GLU A 759 -28.72 14.73 24.36
C GLU A 759 -28.74 14.67 25.90
N THR A 760 -29.95 14.75 26.48
CA THR A 760 -30.16 14.90 27.93
C THR A 760 -29.51 13.77 28.74
N SER A 761 -29.35 12.58 28.18
CA SER A 761 -28.70 11.42 28.82
C SER A 761 -27.22 11.66 29.16
N LYS A 762 -26.49 12.45 28.35
CA LYS A 762 -25.06 12.75 28.56
C LYS A 762 -24.83 13.89 29.55
N VAL A 763 -25.82 14.77 29.72
CA VAL A 763 -25.70 16.01 30.50
C VAL A 763 -26.61 16.05 31.73
N GLU A 764 -27.27 14.94 32.08
CA GLU A 764 -28.23 14.85 33.18
C GLU A 764 -27.62 15.31 34.52
N GLU A 765 -26.44 14.80 34.88
CA GLU A 765 -25.73 15.18 36.10
C GLU A 765 -25.26 16.64 36.08
N LEU A 766 -24.94 17.18 34.90
CA LEU A 766 -24.51 18.57 34.73
C LEU A 766 -25.68 19.53 34.92
N TRP A 767 -26.88 19.16 34.46
CA TRP A 767 -28.10 19.87 34.79
C TRP A 767 -28.24 19.96 36.31
N TYR A 768 -28.13 18.87 37.07
CA TYR A 768 -28.26 18.94 38.53
C TYR A 768 -27.17 19.78 39.21
N LYS A 769 -25.91 19.66 38.76
CA LYS A 769 -24.77 20.38 39.34
C LYS A 769 -24.86 21.89 39.14
N TYR A 770 -25.18 22.36 37.93
CA TYR A 770 -25.16 23.79 37.58
C TYR A 770 -26.52 24.48 37.73
N SER A 771 -27.63 23.74 37.81
CA SER A 771 -28.98 24.29 38.02
C SER A 771 -29.11 25.29 39.17
N PRO A 772 -28.51 25.08 40.37
CA PRO A 772 -28.61 26.04 41.47
C PRO A 772 -28.03 27.41 41.14
N GLU A 773 -27.04 27.50 40.26
CA GLU A 773 -26.40 28.74 39.84
C GLU A 773 -27.12 29.35 38.63
N LEU A 774 -27.40 28.54 37.60
CA LEU A 774 -28.04 28.99 36.36
C LEU A 774 -29.45 29.57 36.61
N ILE A 775 -30.22 28.97 37.52
CA ILE A 775 -31.60 29.42 37.82
C ILE A 775 -31.64 30.80 38.49
N ILE A 776 -30.57 31.18 39.21
CA ILE A 776 -30.49 32.48 39.90
C ILE A 776 -30.31 33.59 38.86
N HIS A 777 -29.44 33.37 37.88
CA HIS A 777 -29.12 34.37 36.86
C HIS A 777 -30.13 34.42 35.71
N LYS A 778 -30.60 33.25 35.23
CA LYS A 778 -31.45 33.13 34.04
C LYS A 778 -32.64 32.19 34.23
N PRO A 779 -33.59 32.50 35.13
CA PRO A 779 -34.66 31.57 35.51
C PRO A 779 -35.58 31.16 34.37
N LYS A 780 -35.97 32.10 33.48
CA LYS A 780 -36.90 31.82 32.38
C LYS A 780 -36.32 30.78 31.42
N GLU A 781 -35.10 31.02 30.94
CA GLU A 781 -34.40 30.14 29.99
C GLU A 781 -34.17 28.74 30.58
N VAL A 782 -33.84 28.66 31.87
CA VAL A 782 -33.65 27.37 32.58
C VAL A 782 -34.97 26.60 32.70
N TYR A 783 -36.06 27.25 33.12
CA TYR A 783 -37.36 26.57 33.22
C TYR A 783 -37.89 26.12 31.86
N GLU A 784 -37.67 26.91 30.80
CA GLU A 784 -38.02 26.52 29.42
C GLU A 784 -37.21 25.31 28.97
N ALA A 785 -35.90 25.31 29.21
CA ALA A 785 -35.05 24.16 28.90
C ALA A 785 -35.46 22.89 29.67
N TRP A 786 -35.85 23.00 30.94
CA TRP A 786 -36.35 21.84 31.70
C TRP A 786 -37.70 21.32 31.21
N LEU A 787 -38.56 22.18 30.63
CA LEU A 787 -39.83 21.75 30.04
C LEU A 787 -39.62 20.93 28.75
N GLU A 788 -38.55 21.23 28.01
CA GLU A 788 -38.15 20.49 26.81
C GLU A 788 -37.44 19.15 27.17
N ALA A 789 -36.70 19.13 28.28
CA ALA A 789 -35.93 17.97 28.74
C ALA A 789 -36.77 16.97 29.57
N ALA A 790 -37.62 16.18 28.89
CA ALA A 790 -38.58 15.25 29.52
C ALA A 790 -37.96 14.11 30.37
N THR A 791 -36.66 13.80 30.21
CA THR A 791 -35.97 12.72 30.93
C THR A 791 -35.41 13.13 32.30
N LEU A 792 -35.33 14.44 32.60
CA LEU A 792 -34.79 14.92 33.87
C LEU A 792 -35.71 14.51 35.03
N ASN A 793 -35.13 13.94 36.09
CA ASN A 793 -35.83 13.70 37.34
C ASN A 793 -36.19 15.03 38.04
N PRO A 794 -37.48 15.38 38.15
CA PRO A 794 -37.90 16.66 38.71
C PRO A 794 -37.64 16.78 40.21
N THR A 795 -37.51 15.67 40.96
CA THR A 795 -37.26 15.70 42.41
C THR A 795 -35.88 16.24 42.75
N ARG A 796 -34.86 15.90 41.95
CA ARG A 796 -33.48 16.38 42.10
C ARG A 796 -33.33 17.88 41.77
N LEU A 797 -34.28 18.46 41.05
CA LEU A 797 -34.32 19.91 40.75
C LEU A 797 -35.04 20.72 41.84
N ILE A 798 -35.81 20.08 42.74
CA ILE A 798 -36.52 20.76 43.83
C ILE A 798 -35.58 21.62 44.68
N PRO A 799 -34.39 21.18 45.12
CA PRO A 799 -33.48 22.02 45.89
C PRO A 799 -33.12 23.34 45.18
N SER A 800 -32.88 23.29 43.87
CA SER A 800 -32.60 24.47 43.03
C SER A 800 -33.80 25.40 42.95
N ILE A 801 -35.01 24.84 42.77
CA ILE A 801 -36.27 25.59 42.75
C ILE A 801 -36.55 26.21 44.12
N VAL A 802 -36.32 25.47 45.22
CA VAL A 802 -36.47 25.95 46.60
C VAL A 802 -35.54 27.12 46.85
N ARG A 803 -34.26 27.02 46.47
CA ARG A 803 -33.30 28.11 46.59
C ARG A 803 -33.76 29.34 45.82
N HIS A 804 -34.24 29.17 44.60
CA HIS A 804 -34.73 30.26 43.75
C HIS A 804 -36.00 30.94 44.32
N VAL A 805 -36.94 30.14 44.86
CA VAL A 805 -38.21 30.64 45.43
C VAL A 805 -38.02 31.26 46.82
N HIS A 806 -37.04 30.79 47.61
CA HIS A 806 -36.80 31.26 48.99
C HIS A 806 -35.68 32.30 49.11
N GLN A 807 -34.99 32.63 48.02
CA GLN A 807 -34.02 33.72 48.03
C GLN A 807 -34.74 35.03 48.35
N LYS A 808 -34.70 35.44 49.63
CA LYS A 808 -35.02 36.81 50.02
C LYS A 808 -34.06 37.70 49.27
N SER A 809 -34.58 38.57 48.41
CA SER A 809 -33.82 39.69 47.86
C SER A 809 -33.34 40.59 49.01
N GLY A 810 -32.20 40.28 49.60
CA GLY A 810 -31.33 41.30 50.21
C GLY A 810 -30.44 41.82 49.10
N VAL A 811 -30.22 43.11 48.87
CA VAL A 811 -30.52 44.34 49.62
C VAL A 811 -30.74 45.44 48.57
N GLY A 812 -31.75 46.28 48.71
CA GLY A 812 -31.83 47.58 48.00
C GLY A 812 -32.87 47.78 46.87
N GLY A 813 -33.91 46.94 46.74
CA GLY A 813 -34.93 47.08 45.69
C GLY A 813 -36.30 47.56 46.17
N ASN A 814 -36.85 48.58 45.50
CA ASN A 814 -38.15 49.22 45.77
C ASN A 814 -39.30 48.22 46.08
N PRO A 815 -40.16 48.46 47.10
CA PRO A 815 -41.16 47.48 47.56
C PRO A 815 -42.25 47.11 46.53
N THR A 816 -42.47 47.94 45.52
CA THR A 816 -43.56 47.76 44.55
C THR A 816 -43.20 46.85 43.36
N SER A 817 -41.92 46.59 43.07
CA SER A 817 -41.49 45.69 41.97
C SER A 817 -41.21 44.24 42.40
N ASN A 818 -40.97 44.01 43.69
CA ASN A 818 -40.59 42.68 44.21
C ASN A 818 -41.77 41.71 44.25
N THR A 819 -42.99 42.19 44.46
CA THR A 819 -44.20 41.36 44.51
C THR A 819 -44.49 40.70 43.16
N THR A 820 -44.30 41.44 42.06
CA THR A 820 -44.53 40.94 40.69
C THR A 820 -43.45 39.96 40.24
N LYS A 821 -42.17 40.19 40.62
CA LYS A 821 -41.06 39.27 40.33
C LYS A 821 -41.21 37.95 41.08
N ASN A 822 -41.46 38.00 42.39
CA ASN A 822 -41.67 36.77 43.19
C ASN A 822 -42.90 35.98 42.72
N ARG A 823 -43.96 36.68 42.29
CA ARG A 823 -45.13 36.04 41.67
C ARG A 823 -44.77 35.35 40.36
N SER A 824 -44.01 36.00 39.48
CA SER A 824 -43.58 35.39 38.21
C SER A 824 -42.70 34.16 38.40
N VAL A 825 -41.85 34.15 39.43
CA VAL A 825 -40.99 33.02 39.81
C VAL A 825 -41.82 31.86 40.37
N LEU A 826 -42.78 32.16 41.25
CA LEU A 826 -43.76 31.19 41.75
C LEU A 826 -44.56 30.57 40.60
N ASP A 827 -45.02 31.38 39.65
CA ASP A 827 -45.80 30.93 38.50
C ASP A 827 -45.00 30.00 37.56
N MET A 828 -43.70 30.29 37.35
CA MET A 828 -42.79 29.43 36.58
C MET A 828 -42.55 28.08 37.27
N ALA A 829 -42.27 28.09 38.58
CA ALA A 829 -42.10 26.89 39.38
C ALA A 829 -43.38 26.03 39.40
N ILE A 830 -44.55 26.65 39.59
CA ILE A 830 -45.85 25.97 39.54
C ILE A 830 -46.11 25.37 38.16
N ARG A 831 -45.78 26.09 37.08
CA ARG A 831 -45.94 25.60 35.71
C ARG A 831 -45.09 24.35 35.46
N PHE A 832 -43.82 24.38 35.87
CA PHE A 832 -42.90 23.25 35.73
C PHE A 832 -43.36 22.02 36.54
N LEU A 833 -43.71 22.20 37.83
CA LEU A 833 -44.18 21.07 38.66
C LEU A 833 -45.52 20.49 38.16
N LYS A 834 -46.44 21.33 37.64
CA LYS A 834 -47.66 20.85 36.97
C LYS A 834 -47.35 20.05 35.71
N PHE A 835 -46.35 20.46 34.93
CA PHE A 835 -45.87 19.70 33.78
C PHE A 835 -45.29 18.34 34.20
N ALA A 836 -44.43 18.31 35.21
CA ALA A 836 -43.86 17.07 35.74
C ALA A 836 -44.95 16.06 36.17
N ILE A 837 -46.01 16.52 36.82
CA ILE A 837 -47.16 15.68 37.22
C ILE A 837 -47.95 15.20 36.00
N LYS A 838 -48.16 16.05 34.98
CA LYS A 838 -48.82 15.64 33.72
C LYS A 838 -48.03 14.57 32.96
N GLN A 839 -46.70 14.63 33.00
CA GLN A 839 -45.81 13.61 32.43
C GLN A 839 -45.81 12.28 33.22
N GLY A 840 -46.60 12.18 34.30
CA GLY A 840 -46.80 10.95 35.04
C GLY A 840 -45.95 10.80 36.31
N ASN A 841 -45.26 11.85 36.77
CA ASN A 841 -44.51 11.78 38.03
C ASN A 841 -45.45 11.62 39.24
N ARG A 842 -45.26 10.53 39.99
CA ARG A 842 -46.07 10.16 41.17
C ARG A 842 -45.33 10.33 42.50
N ASP A 843 -44.13 10.92 42.51
CA ASP A 843 -43.34 11.10 43.73
C ASP A 843 -44.03 12.07 44.71
N PRO A 844 -44.34 11.65 45.95
CA PRO A 844 -45.02 12.49 46.92
C PRO A 844 -44.32 13.81 47.23
N THR A 845 -43.00 13.89 47.07
CA THR A 845 -42.19 15.10 47.30
C THR A 845 -42.58 16.22 46.32
N ILE A 846 -42.80 15.89 45.04
CA ILE A 846 -43.24 16.85 44.02
C ILE A 846 -44.65 17.35 44.35
N HIS A 847 -45.55 16.44 44.73
CA HIS A 847 -46.93 16.78 45.05
C HIS A 847 -47.03 17.62 46.33
N ASN A 848 -46.26 17.28 47.36
CA ASN A 848 -46.16 18.05 48.61
C ASN A 848 -45.52 19.43 48.37
N TYR A 849 -44.49 19.52 47.52
CA TYR A 849 -43.86 20.81 47.23
C TYR A 849 -44.74 21.70 46.33
N LEU A 850 -45.45 21.13 45.35
CA LEU A 850 -46.46 21.86 44.58
C LEU A 850 -47.58 22.37 45.49
N LEU A 851 -48.03 21.55 46.44
CA LEU A 851 -49.01 21.94 47.45
C LEU A 851 -48.50 23.11 48.30
N PHE A 852 -47.22 23.06 48.70
CA PHE A 852 -46.54 24.15 49.39
C PHE A 852 -46.57 25.47 48.59
N LEU A 853 -46.26 25.42 47.29
CA LEU A 853 -46.30 26.60 46.43
C LEU A 853 -47.73 27.10 46.17
N LEU A 854 -48.69 26.19 45.98
CA LEU A 854 -50.11 26.53 45.75
C LEU A 854 -50.78 27.14 46.99
N ALA A 855 -50.42 26.72 48.21
CA ALA A 855 -50.91 27.33 49.44
C ALA A 855 -50.46 28.79 49.61
N LYS A 856 -49.27 29.12 49.09
CA LYS A 856 -48.73 30.49 49.05
C LYS A 856 -49.27 31.32 47.88
N HIS A 857 -49.94 30.70 46.90
CA HIS A 857 -50.49 31.39 45.74
C HIS A 857 -51.79 32.13 46.13
N PRO A 858 -52.05 33.34 45.57
CA PRO A 858 -53.26 34.11 45.88
C PRO A 858 -54.55 33.42 45.41
N ASP A 859 -54.53 32.75 44.25
CA ASP A 859 -55.69 32.03 43.71
C ASP A 859 -55.86 30.65 44.36
N GLU A 860 -56.82 30.57 45.29
CA GLU A 860 -57.21 29.34 45.99
C GLU A 860 -57.87 28.30 45.06
N ARG A 861 -58.41 28.71 43.89
CA ARG A 861 -59.08 27.79 42.95
C ARG A 861 -58.11 26.76 42.38
N LEU A 862 -56.87 27.16 42.12
CA LEU A 862 -55.81 26.27 41.64
C LEU A 862 -55.47 25.19 42.66
N LEU A 863 -55.42 25.56 43.95
CA LEU A 863 -55.21 24.65 45.07
C LEU A 863 -56.36 23.65 45.21
N ILE A 864 -57.60 24.12 45.17
CA ILE A 864 -58.80 23.27 45.23
C ILE A 864 -58.84 22.28 44.05
N SER A 865 -58.53 22.75 42.83
CA SER A 865 -58.48 21.89 41.64
C SER A 865 -57.42 20.78 41.73
N PHE A 866 -56.35 21.02 42.48
CA PHE A 866 -55.30 20.02 42.74
C PHE A 866 -55.74 19.03 43.82
N LEU A 867 -56.31 19.50 44.92
CA LEU A 867 -56.83 18.67 46.02
C LEU A 867 -57.94 17.71 45.58
N ARG A 868 -58.81 18.13 44.65
CA ARG A 868 -59.90 17.31 44.11
C ARG A 868 -59.44 16.13 43.23
N LYS A 869 -58.21 16.17 42.69
CA LYS A 869 -57.70 15.09 41.82
C LYS A 869 -57.28 13.88 42.65
N LYS A 870 -57.96 12.76 42.44
CA LYS A 870 -57.62 11.44 43.00
C LYS A 870 -56.93 10.59 41.93
N HIS A 871 -55.83 9.92 42.30
CA HIS A 871 -55.17 8.93 41.45
C HIS A 871 -55.41 7.55 42.07
N ASN A 872 -56.09 6.64 41.37
CA ASN A 872 -56.46 5.31 41.86
C ASN A 872 -57.13 5.34 43.26
N GLY A 873 -58.01 6.31 43.49
CA GLY A 873 -58.72 6.45 44.77
C GLY A 873 -57.89 7.00 45.94
N LYS A 874 -56.60 7.31 45.76
CA LYS A 874 -55.72 7.86 46.81
C LYS A 874 -55.12 9.22 46.40
N HIS A 875 -54.79 10.04 47.39
CA HIS A 875 -54.00 11.26 47.21
C HIS A 875 -52.51 10.91 47.18
N LEU A 876 -51.76 11.51 46.25
CA LEU A 876 -50.30 11.33 46.13
C LEU A 876 -49.50 12.33 46.98
N PHE A 877 -50.17 13.05 47.89
CA PHE A 877 -49.58 14.00 48.84
C PHE A 877 -49.99 13.62 50.27
N ASP A 878 -49.21 14.08 51.24
CA ASP A 878 -49.51 13.87 52.66
C ASP A 878 -50.68 14.79 53.09
N ILE A 879 -51.79 14.16 53.46
CA ILE A 879 -53.04 14.82 53.86
C ILE A 879 -52.87 15.59 55.19
N ALA A 880 -52.07 15.08 56.13
CA ALA A 880 -51.79 15.75 57.39
C ALA A 880 -50.84 16.94 57.21
N PHE A 881 -49.90 16.85 56.28
CA PHE A 881 -49.09 17.99 55.83
C PHE A 881 -49.96 19.05 55.13
N ALA A 882 -50.88 18.63 54.26
CA ALA A 882 -51.81 19.51 53.55
C ALA A 882 -52.69 20.33 54.50
N LEU A 883 -53.27 19.68 55.51
CA LEU A 883 -54.15 20.33 56.47
C LEU A 883 -53.38 21.39 57.27
N ARG A 884 -52.22 21.02 57.84
CA ARG A 884 -51.38 21.96 58.61
C ARG A 884 -51.03 23.21 57.80
N LEU A 885 -50.63 23.01 56.54
CA LEU A 885 -50.22 24.09 55.67
C LEU A 885 -51.39 25.01 55.25
N CYS A 886 -52.55 24.44 54.93
CA CYS A 886 -53.73 25.22 54.55
C CYS A 886 -54.29 26.01 55.74
N THR A 887 -54.25 25.45 56.95
CA THR A 887 -54.61 26.16 58.18
C THR A 887 -53.63 27.30 58.49
N GLN A 888 -52.33 27.08 58.34
CA GLN A 888 -51.31 28.13 58.54
C GLN A 888 -51.42 29.30 57.57
N ASN A 889 -51.87 29.07 56.33
CA ASN A 889 -52.04 30.11 55.31
C ASN A 889 -53.49 30.63 55.18
N GLU A 890 -54.35 30.36 56.18
CA GLU A 890 -55.75 30.80 56.23
C GLU A 890 -56.61 30.40 55.01
N LYS A 891 -56.27 29.30 54.33
CA LYS A 891 -56.99 28.79 53.14
C LYS A 891 -58.19 27.93 53.57
N ASN A 892 -59.23 28.59 54.07
CA ASN A 892 -60.38 27.92 54.69
C ASN A 892 -61.17 27.03 53.71
N ARG A 893 -61.30 27.39 52.43
CA ARG A 893 -62.03 26.57 51.44
C ARG A 893 -61.26 25.29 51.12
N ALA A 894 -59.94 25.37 51.00
CA ALA A 894 -59.08 24.20 50.83
C ALA A 894 -59.13 23.25 52.04
N CYS A 895 -59.20 23.77 53.27
CA CYS A 895 -59.32 22.95 54.49
C CYS A 895 -60.61 22.10 54.50
N ILE A 896 -61.75 22.68 54.07
CA ILE A 896 -63.04 21.97 53.96
C ILE A 896 -62.93 20.76 53.04
N TYR A 897 -62.28 20.91 51.88
CA TYR A 897 -62.06 19.80 50.93
C TYR A 897 -61.09 18.73 51.46
N ILE A 898 -60.14 19.11 52.32
CA ILE A 898 -59.23 18.15 52.96
C ILE A 898 -59.97 17.33 54.03
N TYR A 899 -60.82 17.96 54.86
CA TYR A 899 -61.66 17.26 55.84
C TYR A 899 -62.61 16.26 55.18
N SER A 900 -63.24 16.63 54.06
CA SER A 900 -64.10 15.70 53.32
C SER A 900 -63.31 14.56 52.65
N ALA A 901 -62.08 14.82 52.19
CA ALA A 901 -61.19 13.77 51.70
C ALA A 901 -60.71 12.80 52.79
N MET A 902 -60.68 13.22 54.07
CA MET A 902 -60.37 12.39 55.24
C MET A 902 -61.57 11.57 55.74
N GLY A 903 -62.76 11.75 55.17
CA GLY A 903 -64.00 11.14 55.66
C GLY A 903 -64.57 11.81 56.92
N LEU A 904 -63.97 12.92 57.36
CA LEU A 904 -64.43 13.73 58.50
C LEU A 904 -65.48 14.75 58.01
N TYR A 905 -66.62 14.23 57.54
CA TYR A 905 -67.67 15.06 56.93
C TYR A 905 -68.33 16.02 57.92
N GLN A 906 -68.39 15.66 59.21
CA GLN A 906 -68.92 16.54 60.25
C GLN A 906 -68.05 17.78 60.44
N ASP A 907 -66.74 17.60 60.65
CA ASP A 907 -65.78 18.71 60.75
C ASP A 907 -65.73 19.55 59.47
N ALA A 908 -65.86 18.91 58.30
CA ALA A 908 -65.93 19.58 57.00
C ALA A 908 -67.16 20.50 56.89
N VAL A 909 -68.33 20.04 57.34
CA VAL A 909 -69.60 20.80 57.30
C VAL A 909 -69.56 21.93 58.33
N GLU A 910 -69.08 21.70 59.54
CA GLU A 910 -68.92 22.75 60.56
C GLU A 910 -67.96 23.86 60.09
N LYS A 911 -66.84 23.49 59.45
CA LYS A 911 -65.92 24.45 58.86
C LYS A 911 -66.50 25.15 57.63
N ALA A 912 -67.34 24.46 56.85
CA ALA A 912 -68.01 25.03 55.68
C ALA A 912 -69.10 26.04 56.05
N LEU A 913 -69.83 25.81 57.14
CA LEU A 913 -70.83 26.74 57.66
C LEU A 913 -70.22 28.10 58.08
N GLN A 914 -68.93 28.13 58.45
CA GLN A 914 -68.18 29.36 58.74
C GLN A 914 -67.77 30.15 57.48
N VAL A 915 -67.85 29.54 56.28
CA VAL A 915 -67.31 30.12 55.03
C VAL A 915 -68.41 30.35 53.98
N ASP A 916 -69.17 29.32 53.63
CA ASP A 916 -70.25 29.38 52.63
C ASP A 916 -71.20 28.17 52.80
N VAL A 917 -72.48 28.45 53.09
CA VAL A 917 -73.54 27.45 53.28
C VAL A 917 -73.71 26.56 52.04
N LYS A 918 -73.44 27.07 50.83
CA LYS A 918 -73.52 26.27 49.60
C LYS A 918 -72.49 25.15 49.54
N ILE A 919 -71.28 25.40 50.06
CA ILE A 919 -70.23 24.38 50.16
C ILE A 919 -70.60 23.37 51.24
N ALA A 920 -71.21 23.81 52.34
CA ALA A 920 -71.71 22.91 53.39
C ALA A 920 -72.73 21.91 52.83
N LYS A 921 -73.67 22.38 51.99
CA LYS A 921 -74.61 21.51 51.27
C LYS A 921 -73.91 20.50 50.34
N GLU A 922 -72.94 20.96 49.54
CA GLU A 922 -72.14 20.10 48.64
C GLU A 922 -71.43 19.00 49.44
N MET A 923 -70.82 19.33 50.59
CA MET A 923 -70.10 18.37 51.43
C MET A 923 -71.02 17.41 52.19
N ALA A 924 -72.20 17.86 52.61
CA ALA A 924 -73.18 17.02 53.29
C ALA A 924 -73.82 15.97 52.38
N SER A 925 -73.83 16.17 51.05
CA SER A 925 -74.27 15.16 50.07
C SER A 925 -73.21 14.12 49.71
N MET A 926 -71.96 14.26 50.16
CA MET A 926 -70.85 13.38 49.78
C MET A 926 -70.79 12.00 50.47
N PRO A 927 -71.27 11.78 51.71
CA PRO A 927 -71.25 10.46 52.35
C PRO A 927 -72.17 9.47 51.64
N GLU A 928 -71.72 8.23 51.46
CA GLU A 928 -72.55 7.14 50.90
C GLU A 928 -73.60 6.64 51.90
N ASP A 929 -73.35 6.79 53.20
CA ASP A 929 -74.26 6.39 54.26
C ASP A 929 -75.39 7.42 54.47
N ASP A 930 -76.63 6.96 54.34
CA ASP A 930 -77.83 7.80 54.44
C ASP A 930 -78.05 8.31 55.87
N GLU A 931 -77.57 7.60 56.88
CA GLU A 931 -77.73 7.98 58.29
C GLU A 931 -76.83 9.17 58.65
N THR A 932 -75.57 9.14 58.21
CA THR A 932 -74.64 10.29 58.32
C THR A 932 -75.06 11.47 57.44
N ARG A 933 -75.59 11.22 56.23
CA ARG A 933 -76.19 12.28 55.39
C ARG A 933 -77.32 12.99 56.15
N LYS A 934 -78.26 12.25 56.74
CA LYS A 934 -79.37 12.80 57.54
C LYS A 934 -78.88 13.67 58.70
N LYS A 935 -77.86 13.22 59.43
CA LYS A 935 -77.24 13.95 60.56
C LYS A 935 -76.56 15.26 60.13
N LEU A 936 -75.85 15.26 59.00
CA LEU A 936 -75.15 16.45 58.50
C LEU A 936 -76.11 17.49 57.93
N TRP A 937 -77.15 17.06 57.21
CA TRP A 937 -78.16 18.00 56.69
C TRP A 937 -79.04 18.59 57.80
N THR A 938 -79.33 17.83 58.87
CA THR A 938 -79.99 18.40 60.06
C THR A 938 -79.08 19.38 60.81
N LEU A 939 -77.76 19.17 60.83
CA LEU A 939 -76.79 20.12 61.37
C LEU A 939 -76.78 21.43 60.58
N ILE A 940 -76.82 21.36 59.24
CA ILE A 940 -76.93 22.54 58.37
C ILE A 940 -78.25 23.27 58.63
N ALA A 941 -79.37 22.54 58.71
CA ALA A 941 -80.70 23.11 58.95
C ALA A 941 -80.78 23.83 60.32
N LYS A 942 -80.28 23.21 61.40
CA LYS A 942 -80.20 23.83 62.73
C LYS A 942 -79.35 25.09 62.71
N HIS A 943 -78.16 25.04 62.10
CA HIS A 943 -77.29 26.20 62.00
C HIS A 943 -77.89 27.34 61.17
N THR A 944 -78.65 27.07 60.09
CA THR A 944 -79.37 28.12 59.34
C THR A 944 -80.51 28.77 60.12
N ILE A 945 -81.15 28.03 61.03
CA ILE A 945 -82.19 28.55 61.93
C ILE A 945 -81.55 29.40 63.04
N ASP A 946 -80.49 28.91 63.67
CA ASP A 946 -79.78 29.60 64.75
C ASP A 946 -79.03 30.86 64.28
N ALA A 947 -78.57 30.90 63.03
CA ALA A 947 -77.94 32.06 62.40
C ALA A 947 -78.92 33.13 61.88
N GLY A 948 -80.24 32.97 62.12
CA GLY A 948 -81.27 33.97 61.82
C GLY A 948 -81.84 33.96 60.40
N GLY A 949 -81.75 32.83 59.67
CA GLY A 949 -82.33 32.69 58.32
C GLY A 949 -83.86 32.59 58.31
N GLU A 950 -84.50 32.95 57.20
CA GLU A 950 -85.95 32.79 57.06
C GLU A 950 -86.35 31.31 57.19
N ILE A 951 -87.41 31.03 57.95
CA ILE A 951 -87.94 29.66 58.16
C ILE A 951 -88.22 28.94 56.83
N LYS A 952 -88.54 29.71 55.77
CA LYS A 952 -88.73 29.21 54.40
C LYS A 952 -87.46 28.62 53.79
N ASP A 953 -86.29 29.18 54.08
CA ASP A 953 -85.01 28.66 53.56
C ASP A 953 -84.61 27.37 54.28
N ALA A 954 -84.84 27.29 55.60
CA ALA A 954 -84.67 26.05 56.36
C ALA A 954 -85.66 24.95 55.93
N MET A 955 -86.91 25.31 55.62
CA MET A 955 -87.90 24.39 55.05
C MET A 955 -87.52 23.93 53.64
N ASN A 956 -86.98 24.80 52.78
CA ASN A 956 -86.50 24.41 51.47
C ASN A 956 -85.29 23.46 51.57
N ILE A 957 -84.39 23.67 52.54
CA ILE A 957 -83.30 22.73 52.84
C ILE A 957 -83.85 21.38 53.30
N LEU A 958 -84.86 21.37 54.18
CA LEU A 958 -85.56 20.14 54.60
C LEU A 958 -86.30 19.45 53.44
N LYS A 959 -86.76 20.20 52.45
CA LYS A 959 -87.39 19.67 51.23
C LYS A 959 -86.36 19.07 50.28
N GLU A 960 -85.19 19.70 50.12
CA GLU A 960 -84.03 19.14 49.41
C GLU A 960 -83.54 17.82 50.06
N ILE A 961 -83.63 17.69 51.40
CA ILE A 961 -83.36 16.42 52.11
C ILE A 961 -84.33 15.31 51.68
N TRP A 962 -85.59 15.65 51.41
CA TRP A 962 -86.62 14.69 51.02
C TRP A 962 -86.37 14.16 49.60
N ASP A 963 -85.97 15.04 48.68
CA ASP A 963 -85.65 14.69 47.29
C ASP A 963 -84.31 13.93 47.14
N ALA A 964 -83.34 14.19 48.02
CA ALA A 964 -81.99 13.59 47.92
C ALA A 964 -81.85 12.19 48.57
N CYS A 965 -82.76 11.78 49.46
CA CYS A 965 -82.61 10.55 50.26
C CYS A 965 -83.65 9.45 50.01
N MET A 966 -84.62 9.59 49.08
CA MET A 966 -85.67 8.58 48.78
C MET A 966 -86.29 7.97 50.06
N PHE A 967 -87.00 8.78 50.85
CA PHE A 967 -87.60 8.32 52.12
C PHE A 967 -88.92 7.54 51.96
N ASN A 968 -89.06 6.45 52.72
CA ASN A 968 -90.29 5.66 52.92
C ASN A 968 -91.18 6.35 54.00
N PRO A 969 -92.52 6.43 53.90
CA PRO A 969 -93.36 7.36 54.69
C PRO A 969 -93.52 7.07 56.21
N PHE A 970 -92.76 6.16 56.82
CA PHE A 970 -92.98 5.72 58.20
C PHE A 970 -91.70 5.65 59.05
N ASP A 971 -90.90 6.73 59.07
CA ASP A 971 -89.70 6.81 59.91
C ASP A 971 -89.95 7.65 61.19
N GLN A 972 -89.81 7.04 62.37
CA GLN A 972 -90.20 7.60 63.69
C GLN A 972 -89.33 8.80 64.13
N ASP A 973 -88.12 8.95 63.59
CA ASP A 973 -87.24 10.07 63.93
C ASP A 973 -87.66 11.40 63.26
N LEU A 974 -88.36 11.33 62.13
CA LEU A 974 -88.88 12.52 61.44
C LEU A 974 -90.03 13.16 62.22
N ASP A 975 -90.79 12.34 62.92
CA ASP A 975 -91.90 12.74 63.77
C ASP A 975 -91.40 13.47 65.03
N GLN A 976 -90.17 13.23 65.46
CA GLN A 976 -89.53 13.96 66.57
C GLN A 976 -89.01 15.34 66.13
N VAL A 977 -88.41 15.44 64.93
CA VAL A 977 -87.94 16.72 64.36
C VAL A 977 -89.12 17.61 63.92
N MET A 978 -90.18 17.04 63.32
CA MET A 978 -91.44 17.75 63.03
C MET A 978 -92.16 18.19 64.32
N ARG A 979 -92.06 17.42 65.41
CA ARG A 979 -92.56 17.83 66.74
C ARG A 979 -91.69 18.90 67.41
N GLU A 980 -90.40 18.99 67.11
CA GLU A 980 -89.52 20.07 67.58
C GLU A 980 -89.71 21.35 66.75
N CYS A 981 -89.84 21.25 65.43
CA CYS A 981 -90.26 22.36 64.56
C CYS A 981 -91.69 22.82 64.87
N GLY A 982 -92.61 21.90 65.20
CA GLY A 982 -93.95 22.19 65.69
C GLY A 982 -93.97 22.83 67.08
N ARG A 983 -93.01 22.48 67.96
CA ARG A 983 -92.79 23.15 69.25
C ARG A 983 -92.20 24.57 69.07
N ALA A 984 -91.32 24.78 68.10
CA ALA A 984 -90.81 26.09 67.73
C ALA A 984 -91.89 26.97 67.05
N MET A 985 -92.74 26.41 66.19
CA MET A 985 -93.94 27.08 65.66
C MET A 985 -94.94 27.45 66.77
N ASN A 986 -95.18 26.55 67.73
CA ASN A 986 -96.03 26.84 68.89
C ASN A 986 -95.40 27.83 69.88
N SER A 987 -94.07 27.92 69.93
CA SER A 987 -93.34 28.96 70.68
C SER A 987 -93.52 30.33 70.03
N CYS A 988 -93.42 30.43 68.70
CA CYS A 988 -93.67 31.67 67.97
C CYS A 988 -95.16 32.07 67.94
N LEU A 989 -96.09 31.11 67.97
CA LEU A 989 -97.54 31.36 68.07
C LEU A 989 -98.01 31.71 69.51
N ARG A 990 -97.19 31.46 70.55
CA ARG A 990 -97.51 31.83 71.94
C ARG A 990 -97.16 33.28 72.30
N ASP A 991 -96.32 33.95 71.52
CA ASP A 991 -95.97 35.37 71.73
C ASP A 991 -96.77 36.36 70.85
N GLY A 992 -97.85 35.90 70.20
CA GLY A 992 -98.75 36.78 69.45
C GLY A 992 -100.17 36.23 69.37
N GLY A 993 -101.03 36.66 70.28
CA GLY A 993 -102.45 36.31 70.25
C GLY A 993 -103.20 36.95 69.07
N THR A 994 -104.02 36.18 68.36
CA THR A 994 -105.47 36.43 68.18
C THR A 994 -106.12 35.29 67.38
N ALA A 995 -107.40 35.05 67.67
CA ALA A 995 -108.22 33.90 67.31
C ALA A 995 -108.42 33.65 65.81
N GLY A 996 -108.58 32.38 65.44
CA GLY A 996 -109.14 31.95 64.15
C GLY A 996 -109.38 30.43 64.13
N TYR A 997 -110.65 30.04 64.24
CA TYR A 997 -111.16 28.67 64.26
C TYR A 997 -110.57 27.75 63.18
N TRP A 998 -110.20 26.51 63.56
CA TRP A 998 -110.09 25.36 62.65
C TRP A 998 -111.20 24.35 62.98
N HIS A 999 -112.09 24.09 62.02
CA HIS A 999 -112.89 22.87 61.97
C HIS A 999 -112.10 21.79 61.20
N PRO A 1000 -112.20 20.50 61.57
CA PRO A 1000 -111.46 19.43 60.90
C PRO A 1000 -112.30 18.84 59.76
N ILE A 1001 -111.69 18.62 58.60
CA ILE A 1001 -112.17 17.60 57.66
C ILE A 1001 -111.00 16.67 57.34
N ARG A 1002 -111.28 15.40 57.64
CA ARG A 1002 -110.57 14.15 57.35
C ARG A 1002 -110.47 13.87 55.85
N GLU A 1003 -109.47 13.02 55.53
CA GLU A 1003 -109.47 11.98 54.48
C GLU A 1003 -109.59 12.47 53.01
N ALA A 1004 -108.89 11.96 51.99
CA ALA A 1004 -108.08 10.75 51.80
C ALA A 1004 -107.16 10.96 50.56
N ASP A 1005 -106.27 9.97 50.38
CA ASP A 1005 -105.29 9.70 49.31
C ASP A 1005 -103.89 10.34 49.43
#